data_AF-A0A8H8NCF2-F1
#
_entry.id   AF-A0A8H8NCF2-F1
#
_cell.length_a   1.000
_cell.length_b   1.000
_cell.length_c   1.000
_cell.angle_alpha   90.00
_cell.angle_beta   90.00
_cell.angle_gamma   90.00
#
_symmetry.space_group_name_H-M   'P 1'
#
loop_
_entity.id
_entity.type
_entity.pdbx_description
1 polymer ?
#
loop_
_entity_poly.entity_id
_entity_poly.type
_entity_poly.pdbx_seq_one_letter_code
_entity_poly.pdbx_strand_id
1 'polypeptide(L)'
;MGFSRHRLFTSLALAGLTSLTQAHGTTRKSLSFKQPLPNTKFITDPPPISSFAPRDAHPHATAHWYIKEHIGGVFNYYVRNDSYTDRNTGISHVYVRQLVNGIEVADGDMNFNVRDGHVLSYGSSVFTGGQSDILNTPHWSQETYCAGIPEGSDPFACEVSLNRLHAAAPLYPVGAGHNDPIAAAYFFTLAAYPDVLPENLALDPVVATRQDCSDAVGKACWTISPLPGVLSPVKARLVYIQTHTPGDEQTKLNLAWRLEVEMKDNYYEAYVSAHDPSKIIASIDWVKDAPAPRSDGWLTALQAKVFGESVLGSDEYAIVDALTHLVSSGPSKSAGAAPGGAYRVWKWGINDPASGDRTLEVSPFIKAASPLGWHSVPAGNDPLNANPGMSRDEVVNFTTTIGNNVIAQANWDGGDEWKGSHRPNGGPDLIFDFPYGANPGDEGWERREPRQYVNASITQLFYLSNVYHDLLYLYGFDEASGNFQQYNFEKGGAEGDGVIVDGQDSSGFNNANFLTPPDGTNGRCRMFIFNVAKPFRDGGLDAGILIHELSHGLSTRLTGGPRNVACLDTDQAGGMGEGWGDWIATTVRSTSTYSDYPIAAWAGNTRRGIRHFPYSTSNDVNPEMYDYLQRVDWREVHAIGEVWAEILWVVSNKLIEKHGFADSLFPSDDADFYKTVVRENGSMQLVPRKGNTLALQLVVNGMKLQPCNPTFAQARDAIIAADKALTGGENKCLLWAAFASRGLGTDAKKLGFATRPSINGFKVPPECE
;
A
#
# COMPACT_ATOMS: atom_id res chain seq x y z
N MET A 1 50.12 49.92 -34.71
CA MET A 1 49.93 49.45 -36.11
C MET A 1 50.31 47.98 -36.12
N GLY A 2 49.40 47.01 -36.19
CA GLY A 2 48.19 46.98 -36.99
C GLY A 2 48.43 46.07 -38.19
N PHE A 3 48.09 44.78 -38.02
CA PHE A 3 47.62 43.78 -38.99
C PHE A 3 48.14 43.79 -40.45
N SER A 4 48.56 42.62 -40.93
CA SER A 4 47.71 41.78 -41.82
C SER A 4 48.56 40.82 -42.67
N ARG A 5 48.20 39.52 -42.64
CA ARG A 5 48.15 38.70 -43.85
C ARG A 5 46.99 37.72 -43.76
N HIS A 6 46.03 37.90 -44.66
CA HIS A 6 44.93 36.99 -44.95
C HIS A 6 45.41 35.71 -45.64
N ARG A 7 44.78 34.58 -45.30
CA ARG A 7 44.44 33.52 -46.24
C ARG A 7 42.95 33.20 -46.07
N LEU A 8 42.24 33.20 -47.19
CA LEU A 8 40.82 32.88 -47.33
C LEU A 8 40.56 31.43 -46.91
N PHE A 9 39.53 31.23 -46.08
CA PHE A 9 38.81 29.96 -45.97
C PHE A 9 37.37 30.19 -46.44
N THR A 10 36.96 29.39 -47.42
CA THR A 10 35.59 29.27 -47.91
C THR A 10 34.71 28.60 -46.86
N SER A 11 33.55 29.22 -46.63
CA SER A 11 32.51 28.87 -45.68
C SER A 11 31.76 27.60 -46.07
N LEU A 12 31.75 26.61 -45.17
CA LEU A 12 30.68 25.61 -45.07
C LEU A 12 30.17 25.61 -43.63
N ALA A 13 28.89 25.91 -43.44
CA ALA A 13 28.24 26.03 -42.15
C ALA A 13 28.28 24.69 -41.39
N LEU A 14 29.07 24.63 -40.32
CA LEU A 14 29.13 23.51 -39.39
C LEU A 14 28.02 23.72 -38.35
N ALA A 15 26.80 23.28 -38.65
CA ALA A 15 25.74 23.15 -37.67
C ALA A 15 26.05 21.95 -36.77
N GLY A 16 26.80 22.20 -35.69
CA GLY A 16 26.99 21.24 -34.62
C GLY A 16 25.67 21.07 -33.87
N LEU A 17 25.01 19.94 -34.08
CA LEU A 17 23.84 19.53 -33.30
C LEU A 17 24.29 18.50 -32.26
N THR A 18 24.46 19.01 -31.03
CA THR A 18 24.52 18.25 -29.79
C THR A 18 23.14 17.63 -29.54
N SER A 19 22.99 16.30 -29.60
CA SER A 19 21.79 15.64 -29.09
C SER A 19 22.02 15.25 -27.63
N LEU A 20 21.36 15.97 -26.73
CA LEU A 20 21.16 15.48 -25.36
C LEU A 20 20.19 14.30 -25.38
N THR A 21 20.26 13.51 -24.32
CA THR A 21 19.42 12.35 -24.05
C THR A 21 18.33 12.75 -23.05
N GLN A 22 17.09 13.00 -23.50
CA GLN A 22 15.92 13.11 -22.64
C GLN A 22 15.50 11.69 -22.27
N ALA A 23 15.86 11.29 -21.06
CA ALA A 23 15.20 10.19 -20.37
C ALA A 23 13.74 10.61 -20.11
N HIS A 24 12.77 9.88 -20.67
CA HIS A 24 11.39 9.92 -20.20
C HIS A 24 11.35 9.39 -18.76
N GLY A 25 11.42 10.30 -17.80
CA GLY A 25 10.99 10.02 -16.43
C GLY A 25 9.48 10.03 -16.41
N THR A 26 8.84 8.87 -16.55
CA THR A 26 7.40 8.73 -16.40
C THR A 26 7.08 8.54 -14.92
N THR A 27 6.85 9.63 -14.20
CA THR A 27 6.13 9.58 -12.92
C THR A 27 4.66 9.29 -13.23
N ARG A 28 4.06 8.32 -12.54
CA ARG A 28 2.61 8.05 -12.62
C ARG A 28 1.87 9.35 -12.28
N LYS A 29 0.90 9.76 -13.11
CA LYS A 29 -0.02 10.86 -12.76
C LYS A 29 -1.06 10.30 -11.79
N SER A 30 -1.12 10.83 -10.57
CA SER A 30 -2.13 10.43 -9.58
C SER A 30 -3.03 11.60 -9.22
N LEU A 31 -4.34 11.37 -9.17
CA LEU A 31 -5.35 12.29 -8.65
C LEU A 31 -5.84 11.80 -7.29
N SER A 32 -5.16 12.20 -6.21
CA SER A 32 -5.53 11.83 -4.84
C SER A 32 -5.64 13.07 -3.96
N PHE A 33 -6.81 13.26 -3.34
CA PHE A 33 -7.07 14.32 -2.38
C PHE A 33 -8.29 13.97 -1.51
N LYS A 34 -8.16 14.18 -0.20
CA LYS A 34 -9.25 14.03 0.77
C LYS A 34 -9.04 15.02 1.90
N GLN A 35 -10.11 15.70 2.33
CA GLN A 35 -10.01 16.58 3.48
C GLN A 35 -9.82 15.75 4.77
N PRO A 36 -8.91 16.15 5.66
CA PRO A 36 -8.86 15.59 6.99
C PRO A 36 -10.13 15.97 7.77
N LEU A 37 -10.62 15.05 8.60
CA LEU A 37 -11.82 15.28 9.39
C LEU A 37 -11.46 15.80 10.80
N PRO A 38 -11.96 16.98 11.21
CA PRO A 38 -11.59 17.59 12.49
C PRO A 38 -12.14 16.83 13.71
N ASN A 39 -13.21 16.05 13.53
CA ASN A 39 -13.88 15.25 14.57
C ASN A 39 -13.26 13.85 14.77
N THR A 40 -12.13 13.53 14.13
CA THR A 40 -11.47 12.22 14.27
C THR A 40 -10.88 12.03 15.66
N LYS A 41 -11.16 10.88 16.29
CA LYS A 41 -10.68 10.53 17.63
C LYS A 41 -10.13 9.12 17.64
N PHE A 42 -9.14 8.90 18.51
CA PHE A 42 -8.69 7.59 18.93
C PHE A 42 -8.44 7.63 20.42
N ILE A 43 -9.08 6.71 21.14
CA ILE A 43 -8.99 6.63 22.60
C ILE A 43 -8.51 5.23 22.97
N THR A 44 -7.42 5.16 23.72
CA THR A 44 -6.92 3.95 24.36
C THR A 44 -7.33 3.95 25.83
N ASP A 45 -7.60 2.76 26.38
CA ASP A 45 -8.09 2.59 27.75
C ASP A 45 -9.35 3.41 28.09
N PRO A 46 -10.42 3.31 27.29
CA PRO A 46 -11.65 4.04 27.55
C PRO A 46 -12.32 3.61 28.88
N PRO A 47 -13.24 4.44 29.41
CA PRO A 47 -14.08 4.06 30.54
C PRO A 47 -14.84 2.73 30.29
N PRO A 48 -15.02 1.89 31.32
CA PRO A 48 -15.79 0.66 31.18
C PRO A 48 -17.30 0.96 31.05
N ILE A 49 -18.01 0.10 30.32
CA ILE A 49 -19.47 0.10 30.22
C ILE A 49 -20.08 -0.21 31.60
N SER A 50 -21.25 0.36 31.92
CA SER A 50 -21.97 0.11 33.17
C SER A 50 -22.21 -1.38 33.46
N SER A 51 -22.26 -1.73 34.75
CA SER A 51 -22.37 -3.11 35.25
C SER A 51 -23.65 -3.86 34.87
N PHE A 52 -24.62 -3.18 34.23
CA PHE A 52 -25.84 -3.79 33.71
C PHE A 52 -25.68 -4.35 32.29
N ALA A 53 -24.55 -4.10 31.62
CA ALA A 53 -24.22 -4.78 30.37
C ALA A 53 -23.83 -6.26 30.65
N PRO A 54 -24.26 -7.22 29.80
CA PRO A 54 -23.87 -8.61 29.98
C PRO A 54 -22.34 -8.75 29.89
N ARG A 55 -21.70 -9.29 30.94
CA ARG A 55 -20.23 -9.48 30.97
C ARG A 55 -19.73 -10.48 29.92
N ASP A 56 -20.59 -11.40 29.49
CA ASP A 56 -20.34 -12.36 28.40
C ASP A 56 -20.94 -11.88 27.05
N ALA A 57 -21.15 -10.56 26.90
CA ALA A 57 -21.67 -10.00 25.67
C ALA A 57 -20.73 -10.31 24.49
N HIS A 58 -21.30 -10.82 23.41
CA HIS A 58 -20.64 -10.91 22.11
C HIS A 58 -19.96 -9.57 21.77
N PRO A 59 -18.77 -9.53 21.15
CA PRO A 59 -18.03 -8.28 20.90
C PRO A 59 -18.85 -7.18 20.22
N HIS A 60 -19.72 -7.55 19.27
CA HIS A 60 -20.64 -6.62 18.63
C HIS A 60 -21.64 -5.97 19.61
N ALA A 61 -22.13 -6.74 20.58
CA ALA A 61 -23.00 -6.22 21.63
C ALA A 61 -22.24 -5.29 22.58
N THR A 62 -20.99 -5.60 22.92
CA THR A 62 -20.12 -4.70 23.68
C THR A 62 -19.94 -3.36 22.95
N ALA A 63 -19.59 -3.38 21.67
CA ALA A 63 -19.48 -2.16 20.86
C ALA A 63 -20.81 -1.38 20.81
N HIS A 64 -21.93 -2.07 20.61
CA HIS A 64 -23.27 -1.46 20.60
C HIS A 64 -23.61 -0.75 21.92
N TRP A 65 -23.37 -1.41 23.06
CA TRP A 65 -23.58 -0.82 24.38
C TRP A 65 -22.66 0.37 24.64
N TYR A 66 -21.40 0.26 24.23
CA TYR A 66 -20.43 1.34 24.38
C TYR A 66 -20.86 2.59 23.61
N ILE A 67 -21.31 2.43 22.35
CA ILE A 67 -21.85 3.55 21.54
C ILE A 67 -23.01 4.22 22.28
N LYS A 68 -23.96 3.43 22.78
CA LYS A 68 -25.16 3.92 23.46
C LYS A 68 -24.84 4.67 24.76
N GLU A 69 -23.87 4.20 25.54
CA GLU A 69 -23.58 4.75 26.86
C GLU A 69 -22.60 5.92 26.84
N HIS A 70 -21.57 5.88 25.98
CA HIS A 70 -20.42 6.79 26.10
C HIS A 70 -20.23 7.72 24.91
N ILE A 71 -20.77 7.38 23.74
CA ILE A 71 -20.51 8.16 22.52
C ILE A 71 -21.65 9.13 22.25
N GLY A 72 -22.88 8.80 22.69
CA GLY A 72 -23.99 9.75 22.76
C GLY A 72 -24.52 10.11 21.37
N GLY A 73 -25.68 9.58 21.03
CA GLY A 73 -26.38 9.90 19.78
C GLY A 73 -27.10 8.67 19.26
N VAL A 74 -28.42 8.78 19.09
CA VAL A 74 -29.19 7.79 18.34
C VAL A 74 -28.93 8.06 16.86
N PHE A 75 -27.71 7.78 16.39
CA PHE A 75 -27.44 7.69 14.96
C PHE A 75 -27.62 6.24 14.52
N ASN A 76 -28.11 6.07 13.30
CA ASN A 76 -28.23 4.75 12.71
C ASN A 76 -26.84 4.29 12.27
N TYR A 77 -26.58 3.00 12.40
CA TYR A 77 -25.34 2.39 11.95
C TYR A 77 -25.56 0.90 11.74
N TYR A 78 -24.58 0.26 11.12
CA TYR A 78 -24.48 -1.19 11.11
C TYR A 78 -23.05 -1.63 11.42
N VAL A 79 -22.91 -2.85 11.94
CA VAL A 79 -21.60 -3.50 12.14
C VAL A 79 -21.21 -4.14 10.82
N ARG A 80 -20.04 -3.78 10.29
CA ARG A 80 -19.54 -4.33 9.03
C ARG A 80 -19.24 -5.82 9.19
N ASN A 81 -19.49 -6.58 8.13
CA ASN A 81 -19.33 -8.04 8.11
C ASN A 81 -17.87 -8.50 8.10
N ASP A 82 -16.93 -7.59 7.87
CA ASP A 82 -15.49 -7.82 8.00
C ASP A 82 -14.96 -7.52 9.41
N SER A 83 -15.85 -7.43 10.40
CA SER A 83 -15.47 -7.51 11.81
C SER A 83 -15.06 -8.94 12.15
N TYR A 84 -13.94 -9.10 12.87
CA TYR A 84 -13.35 -10.41 13.14
C TYR A 84 -12.72 -10.49 14.54
N THR A 85 -12.39 -11.69 14.99
CA THR A 85 -11.58 -11.91 16.19
C THR A 85 -10.24 -12.47 15.78
N ASP A 86 -9.18 -11.71 16.07
CA ASP A 86 -7.81 -12.11 15.84
C ASP A 86 -7.47 -13.32 16.74
N ARG A 87 -7.12 -14.43 16.10
CA ARG A 87 -6.83 -15.70 16.79
C ARG A 87 -5.56 -15.64 17.62
N ASN A 88 -4.60 -14.82 17.22
CA ASN A 88 -3.32 -14.69 17.90
C ASN A 88 -3.45 -13.85 19.16
N THR A 89 -4.29 -12.81 19.15
CA THR A 89 -4.41 -11.89 20.28
C THR A 89 -5.69 -12.08 21.10
N GLY A 90 -6.70 -12.76 20.56
CA GLY A 90 -8.04 -12.86 21.13
C GLY A 90 -8.80 -11.52 21.18
N ILE A 91 -8.33 -10.52 20.44
CA ILE A 91 -8.98 -9.21 20.33
C ILE A 91 -9.97 -9.27 19.16
N SER A 92 -11.19 -8.84 19.41
CA SER A 92 -12.19 -8.65 18.38
C SER A 92 -12.12 -7.23 17.84
N HIS A 93 -11.85 -7.11 16.54
CA HIS A 93 -11.87 -5.86 15.79
C HIS A 93 -13.27 -5.69 15.20
N VAL A 94 -14.03 -4.74 15.75
CA VAL A 94 -15.42 -4.47 15.37
C VAL A 94 -15.48 -3.16 14.61
N TYR A 95 -15.83 -3.22 13.33
CA TYR A 95 -15.93 -2.06 12.47
C TYR A 95 -17.40 -1.65 12.30
N VAL A 96 -17.68 -0.36 12.44
CA VAL A 96 -19.02 0.20 12.39
C VAL A 96 -19.06 1.32 11.36
N ARG A 97 -20.13 1.33 10.55
CA ARG A 97 -20.36 2.37 9.54
C ARG A 97 -21.65 3.12 9.85
N GLN A 98 -21.56 4.44 9.88
CA GLN A 98 -22.70 5.33 10.15
C GLN A 98 -23.67 5.38 8.97
N LEU A 99 -24.96 5.51 9.30
CA LEU A 99 -26.07 5.72 8.37
C LEU A 99 -26.80 7.03 8.71
N VAL A 100 -27.10 7.81 7.68
CA VAL A 100 -27.98 8.99 7.74
C VAL A 100 -29.07 8.81 6.69
N ASN A 101 -30.34 8.89 7.09
CA ASN A 101 -31.50 8.63 6.21
C ASN A 101 -31.44 7.29 5.44
N GLY A 102 -30.78 6.27 6.01
CA GLY A 102 -30.59 4.96 5.37
C GLY A 102 -29.48 4.91 4.30
N ILE A 103 -28.72 5.99 4.12
CA ILE A 103 -27.54 6.08 3.24
C ILE A 103 -26.29 6.13 4.11
N GLU A 104 -25.22 5.47 3.68
CA GLU A 104 -23.96 5.47 4.42
C GLU A 104 -23.30 6.83 4.46
N VAL A 105 -22.60 7.11 5.55
CA VAL A 105 -21.56 8.15 5.59
C VAL A 105 -20.23 7.46 5.33
N ALA A 106 -19.67 7.61 4.13
CA ALA A 106 -18.55 6.82 3.63
C ALA A 106 -17.27 6.95 4.46
N ASP A 107 -17.08 8.10 5.11
CA ASP A 107 -15.98 8.41 6.02
C ASP A 107 -16.45 8.55 7.49
N GLY A 108 -17.67 8.10 7.79
CA GLY A 108 -18.28 8.04 9.12
C GLY A 108 -18.06 6.67 9.75
N ASP A 109 -16.82 6.40 10.13
CA ASP A 109 -16.36 5.10 10.62
C ASP A 109 -16.17 5.08 12.14
N MET A 110 -16.31 3.89 12.71
CA MET A 110 -15.77 3.57 14.03
C MET A 110 -15.10 2.21 13.99
N ASN A 111 -14.03 2.05 14.76
CA ASN A 111 -13.40 0.76 15.00
C ASN A 111 -13.25 0.56 16.51
N PHE A 112 -13.77 -0.55 17.02
CA PHE A 112 -13.66 -0.94 18.42
C PHE A 112 -12.77 -2.16 18.53
N ASN A 113 -11.86 -2.13 19.49
CA ASN A 113 -11.01 -3.26 19.81
C ASN A 113 -11.48 -3.83 21.14
N VAL A 114 -12.14 -4.98 21.09
CA VAL A 114 -12.89 -5.55 22.21
C VAL A 114 -12.22 -6.84 22.66
N ARG A 115 -12.14 -7.05 23.97
CA ARG A 115 -11.71 -8.33 24.54
C ARG A 115 -12.38 -8.54 25.89
N ASP A 116 -12.84 -9.76 26.15
CA ASP A 116 -13.47 -10.15 27.42
C ASP A 116 -14.59 -9.20 27.86
N GLY A 117 -15.42 -8.73 26.91
CA GLY A 117 -16.51 -7.78 27.18
C GLY A 117 -16.07 -6.33 27.45
N HIS A 118 -14.78 -6.01 27.32
CA HIS A 118 -14.22 -4.67 27.54
C HIS A 118 -13.71 -4.05 26.23
N VAL A 119 -13.92 -2.75 26.07
CA VAL A 119 -13.31 -1.97 24.97
C VAL A 119 -11.91 -1.56 25.40
N LEU A 120 -10.89 -2.03 24.69
CA LEU A 120 -9.48 -1.70 24.92
C LEU A 120 -9.10 -0.36 24.29
N SER A 121 -9.66 -0.10 23.11
CA SER A 121 -9.53 1.17 22.41
C SER A 121 -10.66 1.32 21.38
N TYR A 122 -10.91 2.56 20.97
CA TYR A 122 -11.77 2.82 19.82
C TYR A 122 -11.33 4.04 19.03
N GLY A 123 -11.55 4.00 17.72
CA GLY A 123 -11.49 5.15 16.83
C GLY A 123 -12.88 5.56 16.37
N SER A 124 -13.03 6.84 16.02
CA SER A 124 -14.31 7.39 15.55
C SER A 124 -14.09 8.59 14.64
N SER A 125 -14.78 8.60 13.51
CA SER A 125 -14.93 9.73 12.58
C SER A 125 -16.39 10.03 12.24
N VAL A 126 -17.34 9.51 13.03
CA VAL A 126 -18.77 9.69 12.79
C VAL A 126 -19.17 11.17 12.80
N PHE A 127 -20.07 11.50 11.90
CA PHE A 127 -20.72 12.80 11.83
C PHE A 127 -21.66 13.01 13.03
N THR A 128 -21.56 14.15 13.70
CA THR A 128 -22.37 14.48 14.88
C THR A 128 -23.28 15.70 14.70
N GLY A 129 -23.36 16.26 13.49
CA GLY A 129 -24.20 17.43 13.19
C GLY A 129 -25.69 17.12 13.04
N GLY A 130 -26.51 18.16 12.90
CA GLY A 130 -27.95 18.08 12.72
C GLY A 130 -28.39 17.91 11.26
N GLN A 131 -29.69 17.70 11.03
CA GLN A 131 -30.26 17.52 9.68
C GLN A 131 -30.10 18.77 8.79
N SER A 132 -29.94 19.95 9.39
CA SER A 132 -29.62 21.22 8.71
C SER A 132 -28.23 21.26 8.09
N ASP A 133 -27.34 20.35 8.50
CA ASP A 133 -25.93 20.32 8.08
C ASP A 133 -25.71 19.39 6.88
N ILE A 134 -26.81 18.93 6.27
CA ILE A 134 -26.83 18.25 4.98
C ILE A 134 -26.82 19.30 3.86
N LEU A 135 -25.78 19.29 3.04
CA LEU A 135 -25.61 20.19 1.91
C LEU A 135 -26.16 19.59 0.62
N ASN A 136 -26.87 20.42 -0.15
CA ASN A 136 -27.26 20.11 -1.53
C ASN A 136 -26.15 20.45 -2.55
N THR A 137 -25.12 21.19 -2.19
CA THR A 137 -23.99 21.47 -3.10
C THR A 137 -22.74 21.68 -2.23
N PRO A 138 -21.65 20.93 -2.48
CA PRO A 138 -20.48 20.99 -1.64
C PRO A 138 -19.77 22.34 -1.77
N HIS A 139 -19.29 22.85 -0.64
CA HIS A 139 -18.39 24.00 -0.61
C HIS A 139 -16.95 23.62 -1.02
N TRP A 140 -16.59 22.35 -0.88
CA TRP A 140 -15.28 21.82 -1.24
C TRP A 140 -15.34 21.05 -2.56
N SER A 141 -14.46 21.38 -3.51
CA SER A 141 -14.40 20.75 -4.84
C SER A 141 -12.97 20.60 -5.32
N GLN A 142 -12.77 19.94 -6.46
CA GLN A 142 -11.48 19.92 -7.16
C GLN A 142 -10.90 21.32 -7.37
N GLU A 143 -11.71 22.35 -7.60
CA GLU A 143 -11.23 23.75 -7.69
C GLU A 143 -10.57 24.20 -6.39
N THR A 144 -11.14 23.82 -5.24
CA THR A 144 -10.58 24.14 -3.93
C THR A 144 -9.28 23.37 -3.66
N TYR A 145 -9.20 22.10 -4.09
CA TYR A 145 -7.96 21.34 -4.09
C TYR A 145 -6.89 22.01 -4.96
N CYS A 146 -7.21 22.33 -6.21
CA CYS A 146 -6.29 22.97 -7.16
C CYS A 146 -5.78 24.33 -6.65
N ALA A 147 -6.60 25.09 -5.92
CA ALA A 147 -6.19 26.36 -5.31
C ALA A 147 -5.25 26.18 -4.09
N GLY A 148 -5.21 24.99 -3.48
CA GLY A 148 -4.33 24.65 -2.35
C GLY A 148 -2.96 24.10 -2.76
N ILE A 149 -2.75 23.86 -4.05
CA ILE A 149 -1.49 23.36 -4.60
C ILE A 149 -0.44 24.48 -4.58
N PRO A 150 0.72 24.29 -3.92
CA PRO A 150 1.78 25.31 -3.87
C PRO A 150 2.25 25.73 -5.27
N GLU A 151 2.56 27.03 -5.44
CA GLU A 151 3.17 27.53 -6.68
C GLU A 151 4.40 26.70 -7.05
N GLY A 152 4.36 26.11 -8.25
CA GLY A 152 5.35 25.15 -8.71
C GLY A 152 5.05 23.74 -8.22
N SER A 153 3.89 23.18 -8.47
CA SER A 153 3.59 21.73 -8.54
C SER A 153 2.45 21.58 -9.53
N ASP A 154 2.53 20.64 -10.48
CA ASP A 154 1.87 20.64 -11.81
C ASP A 154 0.58 21.51 -11.89
N PRO A 155 0.72 22.84 -12.03
CA PRO A 155 -0.44 23.74 -12.01
C PRO A 155 -1.25 23.55 -13.29
N PHE A 156 -0.59 23.05 -14.34
CA PHE A 156 -1.11 22.88 -15.68
C PHE A 156 -2.10 21.72 -15.75
N ALA A 157 -1.83 20.57 -15.14
CA ALA A 157 -2.81 19.47 -15.08
C ALA A 157 -4.08 19.88 -14.34
N CYS A 158 -3.95 20.64 -13.27
CA CYS A 158 -5.08 21.18 -12.52
C CYS A 158 -5.87 22.21 -13.33
N GLU A 159 -5.19 23.17 -13.95
CA GLU A 159 -5.83 24.19 -14.80
C GLU A 159 -6.53 23.57 -16.01
N VAL A 160 -5.90 22.61 -16.70
CA VAL A 160 -6.49 21.88 -17.83
C VAL A 160 -7.72 21.09 -17.40
N SER A 161 -7.65 20.38 -16.27
CA SER A 161 -8.78 19.62 -15.74
C SER A 161 -9.95 20.54 -15.40
N LEU A 162 -9.70 21.65 -14.71
CA LEU A 162 -10.72 22.63 -14.35
C LEU A 162 -11.37 23.27 -15.57
N ASN A 163 -10.58 23.71 -16.54
CA ASN A 163 -11.08 24.31 -17.78
C ASN A 163 -12.00 23.35 -18.55
N ARG A 164 -11.67 22.05 -18.56
CA ARG A 164 -12.50 21.01 -19.21
C ARG A 164 -13.78 20.75 -18.45
N LEU A 165 -13.73 20.66 -17.11
CA LEU A 165 -14.92 20.55 -16.29
C LEU A 165 -15.86 21.74 -16.51
N HIS A 166 -15.33 22.96 -16.56
CA HIS A 166 -16.09 24.19 -16.86
C HIS A 166 -16.68 24.19 -18.28
N ALA A 167 -15.95 23.69 -19.27
CA ALA A 167 -16.44 23.58 -20.64
C ALA A 167 -17.51 22.50 -20.81
N ALA A 168 -17.42 21.39 -20.05
CA ALA A 168 -18.35 20.27 -20.10
C ALA A 168 -19.63 20.51 -19.28
N ALA A 169 -19.56 21.28 -18.18
CA ALA A 169 -20.69 21.53 -17.29
C ALA A 169 -21.98 22.03 -18.00
N PRO A 170 -21.93 22.99 -18.95
CA PRO A 170 -23.12 23.46 -19.67
C PRO A 170 -23.77 22.41 -20.59
N LEU A 171 -23.03 21.37 -20.99
CA LEU A 171 -23.50 20.32 -21.92
C LEU A 171 -24.34 19.26 -21.21
N TYR A 172 -24.31 19.21 -19.89
CA TYR A 172 -25.08 18.30 -19.05
C TYR A 172 -26.03 19.09 -18.16
N PRO A 173 -27.30 19.29 -18.56
CA PRO A 173 -28.23 20.09 -17.77
C PRO A 173 -28.44 19.44 -16.40
N VAL A 174 -28.07 20.18 -15.35
CA VAL A 174 -28.06 19.84 -13.91
C VAL A 174 -29.47 19.49 -13.34
N GLY A 175 -30.47 19.28 -14.20
CA GLY A 175 -31.84 18.90 -13.83
C GLY A 175 -32.24 17.45 -14.15
N ALA A 176 -31.40 16.66 -14.82
CA ALA A 176 -31.72 15.28 -15.18
C ALA A 176 -31.31 14.29 -14.07
N GLY A 177 -32.10 14.25 -12.99
CA GLY A 177 -32.20 13.12 -12.05
C GLY A 177 -30.96 12.76 -11.22
N HIS A 178 -30.97 13.11 -9.94
CA HIS A 178 -30.01 12.67 -8.90
C HIS A 178 -29.84 11.13 -8.73
N ASN A 179 -30.54 10.33 -9.53
CA ASN A 179 -30.58 8.87 -9.45
C ASN A 179 -29.68 8.17 -10.49
N ASP A 180 -29.04 8.91 -11.40
CA ASP A 180 -28.20 8.35 -12.45
C ASP A 180 -26.71 8.72 -12.23
N PRO A 181 -25.81 7.73 -12.07
CA PRO A 181 -24.39 7.98 -11.84
C PRO A 181 -23.56 8.27 -13.11
N ILE A 182 -24.13 8.20 -14.32
CA ILE A 182 -23.38 8.37 -15.58
C ILE A 182 -22.62 9.70 -15.60
N ALA A 183 -23.29 10.80 -15.25
CA ALA A 183 -22.67 12.12 -15.26
C ALA A 183 -21.48 12.17 -14.29
N ALA A 184 -21.67 11.69 -13.05
CA ALA A 184 -20.61 11.66 -12.05
C ALA A 184 -19.37 10.89 -12.54
N ALA A 185 -19.56 9.71 -13.13
CA ALA A 185 -18.46 8.91 -13.67
C ALA A 185 -17.77 9.60 -14.85
N TYR A 186 -18.54 10.21 -15.74
CA TYR A 186 -18.01 10.96 -16.87
C TYR A 186 -17.14 12.16 -16.44
N PHE A 187 -17.65 13.01 -15.53
CA PHE A 187 -16.90 14.16 -14.99
C PHE A 187 -15.63 13.72 -14.25
N PHE A 188 -15.67 12.58 -13.55
CA PHE A 188 -14.46 12.03 -12.93
C PHE A 188 -13.43 11.59 -13.97
N THR A 189 -13.83 10.85 -15.02
CA THR A 189 -12.88 10.40 -16.07
C THR A 189 -12.23 11.57 -16.82
N LEU A 190 -12.96 12.68 -17.02
CA LEU A 190 -12.43 13.93 -17.58
C LEU A 190 -11.29 14.52 -16.73
N ALA A 191 -11.40 14.43 -15.41
CA ALA A 191 -10.41 14.94 -14.47
C ALA A 191 -9.23 13.98 -14.26
N ALA A 192 -9.49 12.68 -14.15
CA ALA A 192 -8.48 11.67 -13.89
C ALA A 192 -7.61 11.34 -15.11
N TYR A 193 -8.14 11.51 -16.33
CA TYR A 193 -7.43 11.12 -17.56
C TYR A 193 -7.65 12.11 -18.72
N PRO A 194 -7.09 13.34 -18.63
CA PRO A 194 -7.36 14.39 -19.60
C PRO A 194 -6.72 14.12 -20.98
N ASP A 195 -5.70 13.30 -21.10
CA ASP A 195 -4.91 13.23 -22.35
C ASP A 195 -5.62 12.47 -23.50
N VAL A 196 -6.74 11.78 -23.24
CA VAL A 196 -7.34 10.80 -24.19
C VAL A 196 -8.74 11.17 -24.70
N LEU A 197 -9.30 12.31 -24.32
CA LEU A 197 -10.63 12.71 -24.77
C LEU A 197 -10.57 13.58 -26.04
N PRO A 198 -11.13 13.13 -27.19
CA PRO A 198 -11.16 13.91 -28.41
C PRO A 198 -12.03 15.17 -28.27
N GLU A 199 -11.67 16.25 -28.96
CA GLU A 199 -12.39 17.54 -28.96
C GLU A 199 -13.87 17.43 -29.37
N ASN A 200 -14.26 16.33 -30.04
CA ASN A 200 -15.64 16.04 -30.43
C ASN A 200 -16.10 14.72 -29.79
N LEU A 201 -16.74 14.83 -28.64
CA LEU A 201 -17.20 13.71 -27.84
C LEU A 201 -18.53 13.15 -28.37
N ALA A 202 -18.46 12.27 -29.37
CA ALA A 202 -19.57 11.37 -29.67
C ALA A 202 -19.58 10.27 -28.61
N LEU A 203 -20.40 10.44 -27.57
CA LEU A 203 -20.67 9.39 -26.62
C LEU A 203 -21.47 8.31 -27.35
N ASP A 204 -20.86 7.16 -27.65
CA ASP A 204 -21.62 5.92 -27.72
C ASP A 204 -22.52 5.85 -26.48
N PRO A 205 -23.75 5.29 -26.55
CA PRO A 205 -24.68 5.37 -25.44
C PRO A 205 -24.09 4.65 -24.21
N VAL A 206 -23.54 5.43 -23.28
CA VAL A 206 -23.06 4.97 -21.99
C VAL A 206 -24.25 4.37 -21.26
N VAL A 207 -24.14 3.13 -20.78
CA VAL A 207 -25.21 2.44 -20.10
C VAL A 207 -24.87 2.32 -18.62
N ALA A 208 -25.79 2.76 -17.76
CA ALA A 208 -25.79 2.44 -16.34
C ALA A 208 -26.77 1.30 -16.07
N THR A 209 -26.26 0.17 -15.57
CA THR A 209 -27.08 -0.99 -15.21
C THR A 209 -27.04 -1.20 -13.71
N ARG A 210 -28.20 -1.37 -13.09
CA ARG A 210 -28.28 -1.74 -11.67
C ARG A 210 -28.15 -3.25 -11.53
N GLN A 211 -27.20 -3.70 -10.73
CA GLN A 211 -26.94 -5.12 -10.51
C GLN A 211 -26.56 -5.43 -9.07
N ASP A 212 -26.54 -6.72 -8.72
CA ASP A 212 -25.96 -7.16 -7.46
C ASP A 212 -24.44 -7.12 -7.60
N CYS A 213 -23.76 -6.30 -6.80
CA CYS A 213 -22.31 -6.11 -6.86
C CYS A 213 -21.59 -6.74 -5.67
N SER A 214 -22.33 -7.42 -4.78
CA SER A 214 -21.82 -8.21 -3.66
C SER A 214 -20.52 -7.69 -3.03
N ASP A 215 -20.64 -6.65 -2.19
CA ASP A 215 -19.57 -6.20 -1.28
C ASP A 215 -20.17 -5.85 0.10
N ALA A 216 -19.35 -5.32 1.01
CA ALA A 216 -19.64 -5.12 2.44
C ALA A 216 -20.90 -4.30 2.78
N VAL A 217 -21.43 -3.53 1.82
CA VAL A 217 -22.33 -2.41 2.09
C VAL A 217 -23.77 -2.67 1.63
N GLY A 218 -23.98 -3.64 0.74
CA GLY A 218 -25.31 -3.95 0.24
C GLY A 218 -25.27 -4.61 -1.12
N LYS A 219 -26.37 -5.30 -1.45
CA LYS A 219 -26.45 -6.11 -2.66
C LYS A 219 -26.38 -5.25 -3.92
N ALA A 220 -27.09 -4.12 -4.02
CA ALA A 220 -27.21 -3.41 -5.30
C ALA A 220 -26.19 -2.26 -5.49
N CYS A 221 -25.48 -2.23 -6.61
CA CYS A 221 -24.75 -1.06 -7.12
C CYS A 221 -25.09 -0.79 -8.60
N TRP A 222 -24.60 0.32 -9.14
CA TRP A 222 -24.65 0.59 -10.58
C TRP A 222 -23.32 0.24 -11.22
N THR A 223 -23.34 -0.33 -12.42
CA THR A 223 -22.17 -0.46 -13.30
C THR A 223 -22.34 0.36 -14.55
N ILE A 224 -21.30 1.12 -14.89
CA ILE A 224 -21.32 2.11 -15.97
C ILE A 224 -20.26 1.74 -17.01
N SER A 225 -20.68 1.57 -18.26
CA SER A 225 -19.79 1.21 -19.36
C SER A 225 -20.44 1.53 -20.71
N PRO A 226 -19.66 1.82 -21.77
CA PRO A 226 -18.21 2.10 -21.75
C PRO A 226 -17.91 3.52 -21.25
N LEU A 227 -16.71 3.74 -20.69
CA LEU A 227 -16.19 5.07 -20.37
C LEU A 227 -14.74 5.21 -20.89
N PRO A 228 -14.35 6.38 -21.43
CA PRO A 228 -13.01 6.56 -21.98
C PRO A 228 -11.91 6.39 -20.91
N GLY A 229 -10.85 5.65 -21.26
CA GLY A 229 -9.69 5.44 -20.39
C GLY A 229 -9.93 4.47 -19.21
N VAL A 230 -11.13 3.92 -19.08
CA VAL A 230 -11.49 2.96 -18.02
C VAL A 230 -11.37 1.52 -18.55
N LEU A 231 -10.78 0.64 -17.75
CA LEU A 231 -10.49 -0.75 -18.12
C LEU A 231 -11.63 -1.73 -17.79
N SER A 232 -12.42 -1.41 -16.77
CA SER A 232 -13.54 -2.22 -16.30
C SER A 232 -14.81 -1.37 -16.14
N PRO A 233 -16.01 -1.96 -16.07
CA PRO A 233 -17.22 -1.21 -15.73
C PRO A 233 -17.05 -0.46 -14.40
N VAL A 234 -17.30 0.85 -14.39
CA VAL A 234 -17.22 1.68 -13.17
C VAL A 234 -18.34 1.29 -12.23
N LYS A 235 -18.02 0.96 -10.99
CA LYS A 235 -19.04 0.71 -9.95
C LYS A 235 -19.41 2.02 -9.28
N ALA A 236 -20.70 2.29 -9.10
CA ALA A 236 -21.19 3.52 -8.50
C ALA A 236 -22.24 3.28 -7.42
N ARG A 237 -22.13 4.02 -6.31
CA ARG A 237 -23.03 3.96 -5.14
C ARG A 237 -23.33 5.34 -4.58
N LEU A 238 -24.57 5.55 -4.16
CA LEU A 238 -24.95 6.78 -3.51
C LEU A 238 -24.56 6.72 -2.02
N VAL A 239 -23.79 7.70 -1.56
CA VAL A 239 -23.28 7.82 -0.19
C VAL A 239 -23.34 9.28 0.28
N TYR A 240 -23.20 9.50 1.57
CA TYR A 240 -22.79 10.77 2.14
C TYR A 240 -21.27 10.79 2.34
N ILE A 241 -20.64 11.94 2.16
CA ILE A 241 -19.23 12.20 2.52
C ILE A 241 -19.15 13.48 3.36
N GLN A 242 -18.30 13.48 4.40
CA GLN A 242 -18.10 14.64 5.25
C GLN A 242 -17.16 15.66 4.58
N THR A 243 -17.51 16.93 4.69
CA THR A 243 -16.63 18.06 4.32
C THR A 243 -16.62 19.08 5.44
N HIS A 244 -15.57 19.87 5.53
CA HIS A 244 -15.56 21.03 6.43
C HIS A 244 -15.00 22.25 5.70
N THR A 245 -15.40 23.44 6.17
CA THR A 245 -14.80 24.69 5.70
C THR A 245 -13.49 24.89 6.48
N PRO A 246 -12.36 25.20 5.82
CA PRO A 246 -11.12 25.51 6.52
C PRO A 246 -11.34 26.64 7.54
N GLY A 247 -11.04 26.37 8.81
CA GLY A 247 -11.26 27.30 9.92
C GLY A 247 -12.59 27.14 10.67
N ASP A 248 -13.47 26.25 10.20
CA ASP A 248 -14.68 25.81 10.90
C ASP A 248 -14.45 24.42 11.49
N GLU A 249 -14.81 24.23 12.76
CA GLU A 249 -14.74 22.93 13.43
C GLU A 249 -15.94 22.02 13.08
N GLN A 250 -16.99 22.58 12.45
CA GLN A 250 -18.18 21.84 12.07
C GLN A 250 -18.01 21.13 10.72
N THR A 251 -18.29 19.82 10.73
CA THR A 251 -18.42 19.04 9.50
C THR A 251 -19.84 19.16 8.95
N LYS A 252 -19.98 19.00 7.63
CA LYS A 252 -21.24 18.94 6.89
C LYS A 252 -21.28 17.68 6.04
N LEU A 253 -22.47 17.17 5.74
CA LEU A 253 -22.65 15.99 4.89
C LEU A 253 -23.04 16.40 3.46
N ASN A 254 -22.41 15.78 2.47
CA ASN A 254 -22.74 15.98 1.06
C ASN A 254 -23.15 14.65 0.44
N LEU A 255 -24.26 14.65 -0.30
CA LEU A 255 -24.68 13.50 -1.07
C LEU A 255 -23.78 13.35 -2.31
N ALA A 256 -23.18 12.18 -2.48
CA ALA A 256 -22.19 11.90 -3.51
C ALA A 256 -22.34 10.49 -4.10
N TRP A 257 -21.89 10.32 -5.33
CA TRP A 257 -21.59 9.04 -5.92
C TRP A 257 -20.17 8.63 -5.54
N ARG A 258 -20.04 7.52 -4.79
CA ARG A 258 -18.78 6.78 -4.63
C ARG A 258 -18.57 5.94 -5.88
N LEU A 259 -17.46 6.17 -6.57
CA LEU A 259 -17.08 5.52 -7.82
C LEU A 259 -15.83 4.68 -7.60
N GLU A 260 -15.80 3.46 -8.15
CA GLU A 260 -14.59 2.64 -8.29
C GLU A 260 -14.20 2.60 -9.77
N VAL A 261 -13.04 3.15 -10.10
CA VAL A 261 -12.62 3.39 -11.49
C VAL A 261 -11.23 2.81 -11.72
N GLU A 262 -11.16 1.67 -12.43
CA GLU A 262 -9.92 1.03 -12.82
C GLU A 262 -9.40 1.63 -14.15
N MET A 263 -8.17 2.13 -14.13
CA MET A 263 -7.45 2.70 -15.27
C MET A 263 -6.09 2.01 -15.43
N LYS A 264 -5.40 2.24 -16.55
CA LYS A 264 -4.11 1.59 -16.88
C LYS A 264 -3.07 1.65 -15.75
N ASP A 265 -2.90 2.84 -15.17
CA ASP A 265 -1.85 3.11 -14.20
C ASP A 265 -2.40 3.37 -12.79
N ASN A 266 -3.71 3.58 -12.64
CA ASN A 266 -4.36 3.99 -11.40
C ASN A 266 -5.63 3.19 -11.13
N TYR A 267 -6.00 3.05 -9.86
CA TYR A 267 -7.32 2.56 -9.48
C TYR A 267 -7.91 3.54 -8.48
N TYR A 268 -8.95 4.25 -8.88
CA TYR A 268 -9.53 5.33 -8.09
C TYR A 268 -10.77 4.90 -7.30
N GLU A 269 -10.82 5.32 -6.05
CA GLU A 269 -12.07 5.51 -5.31
C GLU A 269 -12.39 7.01 -5.26
N ALA A 270 -13.45 7.43 -5.94
CA ALA A 270 -13.80 8.85 -6.10
C ALA A 270 -15.18 9.18 -5.55
N TYR A 271 -15.32 10.40 -5.03
CA TYR A 271 -16.55 10.92 -4.46
C TYR A 271 -16.99 12.15 -5.23
N VAL A 272 -18.00 11.99 -6.07
CA VAL A 272 -18.49 13.06 -6.95
C VAL A 272 -19.87 13.48 -6.50
N SER A 273 -20.12 14.78 -6.34
CA SER A 273 -21.40 15.29 -5.87
C SER A 273 -22.58 14.79 -6.72
N ALA A 274 -23.63 14.28 -6.06
CA ALA A 274 -24.85 13.82 -6.72
C ALA A 274 -25.74 14.97 -7.20
N HIS A 275 -25.47 16.20 -6.75
CA HIS A 275 -26.22 17.39 -7.10
C HIS A 275 -25.55 18.25 -8.17
N ASP A 276 -24.21 18.25 -8.19
CA ASP A 276 -23.40 18.95 -9.19
C ASP A 276 -22.21 18.06 -9.56
N PRO A 277 -22.33 17.23 -10.60
CA PRO A 277 -21.30 16.25 -10.96
C PRO A 277 -19.99 16.89 -11.43
N SER A 278 -19.95 18.21 -11.68
CA SER A 278 -18.70 18.94 -11.92
C SER A 278 -17.85 19.09 -10.64
N LYS A 279 -18.42 18.81 -9.46
CA LYS A 279 -17.76 18.91 -8.15
C LYS A 279 -17.30 17.54 -7.68
N ILE A 280 -16.03 17.24 -7.93
CA ILE A 280 -15.33 16.09 -7.33
C ILE A 280 -14.91 16.51 -5.91
N ILE A 281 -15.44 15.83 -4.90
CA ILE A 281 -15.30 16.17 -3.48
C ILE A 281 -14.02 15.55 -2.89
N ALA A 282 -13.73 14.30 -3.26
CA ALA A 282 -12.53 13.58 -2.88
C ALA A 282 -12.19 12.53 -3.94
N SER A 283 -10.92 12.16 -4.01
CA SER A 283 -10.40 11.09 -4.88
C SER A 283 -9.27 10.40 -4.16
N ILE A 284 -9.21 9.07 -4.24
CA ILE A 284 -8.18 8.26 -3.61
C ILE A 284 -7.61 7.34 -4.68
N ASP A 285 -6.28 7.31 -4.81
CA ASP A 285 -5.59 6.33 -5.63
C ASP A 285 -5.14 5.14 -4.77
N TRP A 286 -5.66 3.96 -5.09
CA TRP A 286 -5.32 2.71 -4.40
C TRP A 286 -3.94 2.16 -4.80
N VAL A 287 -3.29 2.73 -5.82
CA VAL A 287 -1.92 2.37 -6.20
C VAL A 287 -0.93 3.25 -5.42
N LYS A 288 0.00 2.64 -4.67
CA LYS A 288 1.13 3.33 -4.01
C LYS A 288 2.42 3.02 -4.78
N ASP A 289 3.31 3.99 -4.97
CA ASP A 289 4.54 3.85 -5.77
C ASP A 289 5.74 4.47 -5.09
N ALA A 290 6.94 3.87 -5.21
CA ALA A 290 8.20 4.31 -4.58
C ALA A 290 9.26 4.80 -5.59
N PRO A 291 9.16 6.02 -6.16
CA PRO A 291 10.05 6.50 -7.21
C PRO A 291 11.49 6.65 -6.72
N ALA A 292 12.46 6.13 -7.50
CA ALA A 292 13.85 6.45 -7.30
C ALA A 292 14.15 7.90 -7.73
N PRO A 293 15.06 8.59 -7.02
CA PRO A 293 15.55 9.90 -7.42
C PRO A 293 16.13 9.86 -8.84
N ARG A 294 15.91 10.93 -9.60
CA ARG A 294 16.54 11.11 -10.92
C ARG A 294 18.06 11.21 -10.78
N SER A 295 18.79 10.88 -11.84
CA SER A 295 20.28 10.89 -11.89
C SER A 295 20.93 12.27 -11.65
N ASP A 296 20.13 13.33 -11.65
CA ASP A 296 20.50 14.72 -11.36
C ASP A 296 20.36 15.07 -9.86
N GLY A 297 19.95 14.11 -9.02
CA GLY A 297 19.81 14.28 -7.57
C GLY A 297 18.42 14.76 -7.12
N TRP A 298 17.44 14.81 -8.03
CA TRP A 298 16.10 15.36 -7.76
C TRP A 298 15.00 14.28 -7.73
N LEU A 299 14.13 14.31 -6.74
CA LEU A 299 13.00 13.38 -6.55
C LEU A 299 11.88 13.56 -7.59
N THR A 300 11.76 14.75 -8.20
CA THR A 300 10.70 15.04 -9.19
C THR A 300 11.16 15.96 -10.31
N ALA A 301 10.45 15.94 -11.44
CA ALA A 301 10.62 16.91 -12.53
C ALA A 301 10.42 18.36 -12.07
N LEU A 302 9.70 18.55 -10.96
CA LEU A 302 9.49 19.82 -10.32
C LEU A 302 10.72 20.31 -9.56
N GLN A 303 11.36 19.45 -8.75
CA GLN A 303 12.63 19.78 -8.11
C GLN A 303 13.73 20.06 -9.13
N ALA A 304 13.76 19.30 -10.24
CA ALA A 304 14.66 19.57 -11.36
C ALA A 304 14.36 20.93 -12.04
N LYS A 305 13.09 21.31 -12.24
CA LYS A 305 12.71 22.62 -12.80
C LYS A 305 13.00 23.80 -11.86
N VAL A 306 12.94 23.59 -10.54
CA VAL A 306 13.23 24.63 -9.54
C VAL A 306 14.75 24.88 -9.43
N PHE A 307 15.59 23.88 -9.74
CA PHE A 307 17.03 23.95 -9.49
C PHE A 307 17.95 23.64 -10.68
N GLY A 308 17.44 23.32 -11.88
CA GLY A 308 18.28 22.94 -13.02
C GLY A 308 17.55 22.97 -14.37
N GLU A 309 17.63 24.10 -15.08
CA GLU A 309 17.44 24.10 -16.53
C GLU A 309 18.64 23.42 -17.21
N SER A 310 18.41 22.39 -18.04
CA SER A 310 18.56 22.48 -19.51
C SER A 310 18.83 21.11 -20.24
N VAL A 311 17.99 20.86 -21.26
CA VAL A 311 18.26 20.27 -22.61
C VAL A 311 17.97 18.76 -22.96
N LEU A 312 17.04 18.57 -23.93
CA LEU A 312 16.79 17.67 -25.12
C LEU A 312 16.76 16.11 -25.17
N GLY A 313 15.73 15.60 -25.91
CA GLY A 313 15.58 14.59 -27.01
C GLY A 313 15.90 13.09 -26.77
N SER A 314 15.04 12.05 -26.92
CA SER A 314 14.28 11.47 -28.07
C SER A 314 15.19 10.96 -29.24
N ASP A 315 15.10 9.79 -29.91
CA ASP A 315 14.19 8.60 -29.97
C ASP A 315 14.91 7.38 -30.63
N GLU A 316 14.36 6.15 -30.39
CA GLU A 316 14.27 4.89 -31.18
C GLU A 316 15.40 4.30 -32.08
N TYR A 317 15.61 2.96 -32.02
CA TYR A 317 15.31 1.97 -33.11
C TYR A 317 15.61 0.48 -32.76
N ALA A 318 14.54 -0.32 -32.89
CA ALA A 318 14.27 -1.74 -33.22
C ALA A 318 15.32 -2.84 -33.64
N ILE A 319 15.11 -4.04 -33.04
CA ILE A 319 14.88 -5.44 -33.56
C ILE A 319 16.04 -6.27 -34.23
N VAL A 320 16.27 -7.54 -33.80
CA VAL A 320 16.06 -8.85 -34.53
C VAL A 320 16.17 -10.11 -33.60
N ASP A 321 15.15 -10.97 -33.69
CA ASP A 321 14.94 -12.42 -33.37
C ASP A 321 16.11 -13.38 -33.72
N ALA A 322 16.19 -14.68 -33.42
CA ALA A 322 15.53 -15.73 -32.64
C ALA A 322 16.40 -17.00 -32.86
N LEU A 323 16.39 -18.01 -31.98
CA LEU A 323 16.60 -19.42 -32.39
C LEU A 323 16.15 -20.40 -31.29
N THR A 324 15.49 -21.47 -31.73
CA THR A 324 14.62 -22.40 -30.98
C THR A 324 15.18 -23.84 -30.97
N HIS A 325 14.65 -24.67 -30.04
CA HIS A 325 14.51 -26.15 -30.05
C HIS A 325 15.73 -27.02 -29.68
N LEU A 326 15.64 -28.20 -29.04
CA LEU A 326 14.61 -29.11 -28.46
C LEU A 326 15.42 -30.28 -27.85
N VAL A 327 15.01 -30.94 -26.76
CA VAL A 327 14.93 -32.42 -26.60
C VAL A 327 14.08 -32.75 -25.37
N SER A 328 13.17 -33.71 -25.52
CA SER A 328 12.17 -34.15 -24.57
C SER A 328 12.48 -35.48 -23.87
N SER A 329 11.80 -35.65 -22.72
CA SER A 329 11.01 -36.82 -22.25
C SER A 329 11.66 -38.11 -21.74
N GLY A 330 11.24 -38.51 -20.54
CA GLY A 330 10.94 -39.91 -20.17
C GLY A 330 10.43 -40.06 -18.73
N PRO A 331 9.34 -40.82 -18.44
CA PRO A 331 8.43 -40.59 -17.30
C PRO A 331 8.51 -41.66 -16.18
N SER A 332 7.93 -41.41 -15.00
CA SER A 332 7.00 -42.35 -14.32
C SER A 332 6.43 -41.82 -13.00
N LYS A 333 5.13 -42.07 -12.82
CA LYS A 333 4.20 -41.67 -11.75
C LYS A 333 4.51 -42.25 -10.36
N SER A 334 4.21 -41.46 -9.32
CA SER A 334 3.43 -41.92 -8.14
C SER A 334 2.82 -40.73 -7.39
N ALA A 335 1.55 -40.83 -7.01
CA ALA A 335 0.85 -39.86 -6.17
C ALA A 335 1.45 -39.85 -4.75
N GLY A 336 1.83 -38.67 -4.26
CA GLY A 336 2.36 -38.45 -2.92
C GLY A 336 2.51 -36.95 -2.65
N ALA A 337 2.43 -36.57 -1.36
CA ALA A 337 2.73 -35.27 -0.74
C ALA A 337 2.95 -34.06 -1.65
N ALA A 338 2.24 -32.94 -1.41
CA ALA A 338 2.43 -31.67 -2.11
C ALA A 338 3.95 -31.42 -2.34
N PRO A 339 4.44 -31.48 -3.59
CA PRO A 339 5.87 -31.43 -3.85
C PRO A 339 6.34 -30.03 -3.46
N GLY A 340 7.23 -29.95 -2.47
CA GLY A 340 7.84 -28.69 -2.15
C GLY A 340 8.87 -28.34 -3.22
N GLY A 341 8.72 -27.17 -3.84
CA GLY A 341 9.61 -26.71 -4.89
C GLY A 341 11.03 -26.44 -4.40
N ALA A 342 11.97 -26.40 -5.34
CA ALA A 342 13.35 -25.98 -5.11
C ALA A 342 13.62 -24.70 -5.90
N TYR A 343 14.10 -23.64 -5.24
CA TYR A 343 14.25 -22.32 -5.82
C TYR A 343 15.69 -21.84 -5.69
N ARG A 344 16.39 -21.59 -6.80
CA ARG A 344 17.70 -20.93 -6.72
C ARG A 344 17.49 -19.44 -6.56
N VAL A 345 17.75 -18.88 -5.38
CA VAL A 345 17.36 -17.51 -5.00
C VAL A 345 18.37 -16.89 -4.05
N TRP A 346 18.35 -15.57 -3.93
CA TRP A 346 18.84 -14.90 -2.72
C TRP A 346 17.82 -15.14 -1.62
N LYS A 347 18.18 -16.00 -0.67
CA LYS A 347 17.26 -16.41 0.40
C LYS A 347 16.84 -15.23 1.27
N TRP A 348 15.75 -15.44 2.01
CA TRP A 348 15.22 -14.49 2.98
C TRP A 348 16.31 -13.87 3.86
N GLY A 349 16.27 -12.54 4.03
CA GLY A 349 17.28 -11.75 4.74
C GLY A 349 18.44 -11.24 3.88
N ILE A 350 18.71 -11.83 2.71
CA ILE A 350 19.64 -11.24 1.75
C ILE A 350 18.90 -10.17 0.95
N ASN A 351 19.35 -8.92 1.06
CA ASN A 351 18.64 -7.80 0.44
C ASN A 351 18.76 -7.75 -1.07
N ASP A 352 19.94 -8.01 -1.62
CA ASP A 352 20.22 -7.77 -3.04
C ASP A 352 21.43 -8.60 -3.49
N PRO A 353 21.71 -8.70 -4.80
CA PRO A 353 22.82 -9.47 -5.34
C PRO A 353 24.21 -9.10 -4.82
N ALA A 354 24.42 -7.88 -4.31
CA ALA A 354 25.71 -7.47 -3.73
C ALA A 354 25.82 -7.80 -2.23
N SER A 355 24.70 -8.17 -1.59
CA SER A 355 24.62 -8.43 -0.15
C SER A 355 24.79 -9.92 0.22
N GLY A 356 24.86 -10.83 -0.76
CA GLY A 356 25.11 -12.25 -0.50
C GLY A 356 24.95 -13.15 -1.72
N ASP A 357 25.31 -14.42 -1.56
CA ASP A 357 25.23 -15.44 -2.62
C ASP A 357 23.85 -16.09 -2.70
N ARG A 358 23.50 -16.61 -3.89
CA ARG A 358 22.29 -17.40 -4.10
C ARG A 358 22.44 -18.81 -3.52
N THR A 359 21.38 -19.31 -2.92
CA THR A 359 21.24 -20.68 -2.44
C THR A 359 20.11 -21.39 -3.16
N LEU A 360 20.09 -22.74 -3.10
CA LEU A 360 18.96 -23.54 -3.58
C LEU A 360 18.07 -23.87 -2.37
N GLU A 361 17.00 -23.12 -2.20
CA GLU A 361 16.06 -23.25 -1.09
C GLU A 361 15.01 -24.32 -1.42
N VAL A 362 14.87 -25.35 -0.57
CA VAL A 362 13.99 -26.51 -0.83
C VAL A 362 12.84 -26.52 0.16
N SER A 363 11.61 -26.58 -0.37
CA SER A 363 10.37 -26.69 0.42
C SER A 363 10.23 -25.67 1.57
N PRO A 364 10.49 -24.37 1.36
CA PRO A 364 10.50 -23.36 2.43
C PRO A 364 9.10 -22.97 2.98
N PHE A 365 8.00 -23.47 2.41
CA PHE A 365 6.66 -23.02 2.79
C PHE A 365 6.29 -23.41 4.22
N ILE A 366 5.55 -22.53 4.89
CA ILE A 366 5.00 -22.81 6.21
C ILE A 366 3.61 -23.42 6.04
N LYS A 367 3.45 -24.70 6.37
CA LYS A 367 2.18 -25.44 6.19
C LYS A 367 0.97 -24.78 6.85
N ALA A 368 1.16 -24.06 7.96
CA ALA A 368 0.06 -23.35 8.63
C ALA A 368 -0.50 -22.20 7.77
N ALA A 369 0.38 -21.47 7.08
CA ALA A 369 0.04 -20.34 6.21
C ALA A 369 -0.29 -20.78 4.78
N SER A 370 0.41 -21.79 4.28
CA SER A 370 0.29 -22.37 2.94
C SER A 370 -0.06 -23.87 2.99
N PRO A 371 -1.31 -24.26 3.32
CA PRO A 371 -1.68 -25.66 3.54
C PRO A 371 -1.48 -26.59 2.34
N LEU A 372 -1.61 -26.06 1.12
CA LEU A 372 -1.40 -26.79 -0.14
C LEU A 372 0.00 -26.59 -0.73
N GLY A 373 0.89 -25.90 -0.02
CA GLY A 373 2.13 -25.36 -0.59
C GLY A 373 1.86 -24.15 -1.48
N TRP A 374 2.88 -23.72 -2.24
CA TRP A 374 2.80 -22.49 -3.02
C TRP A 374 2.31 -22.68 -4.47
N HIS A 375 2.22 -23.93 -4.96
CA HIS A 375 1.95 -24.24 -6.37
C HIS A 375 0.59 -24.93 -6.62
N SER A 376 -0.35 -24.77 -5.69
CA SER A 376 -1.61 -25.51 -5.75
C SER A 376 -2.78 -24.67 -5.23
N VAL A 377 -3.96 -24.93 -5.79
CA VAL A 377 -5.23 -24.28 -5.44
C VAL A 377 -6.39 -25.22 -5.78
N PRO A 378 -7.55 -25.17 -5.10
CA PRO A 378 -8.76 -25.85 -5.59
C PRO A 378 -9.18 -25.35 -6.97
N ALA A 379 -9.70 -26.22 -7.83
CA ALA A 379 -10.07 -25.89 -9.21
C ALA A 379 -11.15 -24.80 -9.28
N GLY A 380 -12.04 -24.73 -8.29
CA GLY A 380 -13.05 -23.67 -8.16
C GLY A 380 -12.46 -22.28 -7.91
N ASN A 381 -11.20 -22.21 -7.50
CA ASN A 381 -10.43 -21.01 -7.18
C ASN A 381 -9.19 -20.87 -8.09
N ASP A 382 -9.08 -21.70 -9.15
CA ASP A 382 -8.02 -21.58 -10.14
C ASP A 382 -8.19 -20.29 -10.96
N PRO A 383 -7.29 -19.31 -10.81
CA PRO A 383 -7.48 -18.00 -11.43
C PRO A 383 -7.19 -18.03 -12.96
N LEU A 384 -6.57 -19.11 -13.46
CA LEU A 384 -6.36 -19.37 -14.89
C LEU A 384 -7.49 -20.20 -15.51
N ASN A 385 -8.32 -20.87 -14.68
CA ASN A 385 -9.28 -21.87 -15.13
C ASN A 385 -8.64 -22.88 -16.11
N ALA A 386 -7.45 -23.38 -15.77
CA ALA A 386 -6.63 -24.21 -16.64
C ALA A 386 -7.26 -25.60 -16.89
N ASN A 387 -8.13 -26.06 -15.97
CA ASN A 387 -8.77 -27.37 -16.03
C ASN A 387 -10.29 -27.27 -15.79
N PRO A 388 -11.08 -26.73 -16.76
CA PRO A 388 -12.51 -26.44 -16.56
C PRO A 388 -13.39 -27.70 -16.37
N GLY A 389 -12.86 -28.90 -16.60
CA GLY A 389 -13.56 -30.16 -16.38
C GLY A 389 -13.41 -30.77 -14.99
N MET A 390 -12.56 -30.19 -14.13
CA MET A 390 -12.39 -30.64 -12.74
C MET A 390 -13.55 -30.15 -11.87
N SER A 391 -13.94 -30.96 -10.88
CA SER A 391 -14.86 -30.50 -9.85
C SER A 391 -14.21 -29.41 -8.99
N ARG A 392 -15.01 -28.50 -8.46
CA ARG A 392 -14.53 -27.29 -7.76
C ARG A 392 -13.55 -27.58 -6.61
N ASP A 393 -13.73 -28.71 -5.92
CA ASP A 393 -12.95 -29.09 -4.74
C ASP A 393 -11.67 -29.88 -5.08
N GLU A 394 -11.51 -30.32 -6.34
CA GLU A 394 -10.28 -30.99 -6.76
C GLU A 394 -9.11 -30.01 -6.83
N VAL A 395 -7.93 -30.44 -6.39
CA VAL A 395 -6.73 -29.59 -6.38
C VAL A 395 -6.07 -29.56 -7.75
N VAL A 396 -5.89 -28.36 -8.27
CA VAL A 396 -5.02 -28.06 -9.42
C VAL A 396 -3.60 -27.87 -8.91
N ASN A 397 -2.65 -28.58 -9.52
CA ASN A 397 -1.22 -28.41 -9.27
C ASN A 397 -0.57 -27.75 -10.48
N PHE A 398 0.19 -26.70 -10.24
CA PHE A 398 0.90 -25.96 -11.27
C PHE A 398 2.38 -26.33 -11.27
N THR A 399 3.01 -26.30 -12.45
CA THR A 399 4.48 -26.47 -12.58
C THR A 399 5.20 -25.13 -12.75
N THR A 400 4.50 -24.03 -12.52
CA THR A 400 4.95 -22.65 -12.77
C THR A 400 4.71 -21.79 -11.54
N THR A 401 5.24 -20.57 -11.51
CA THR A 401 5.13 -19.58 -10.40
C THR A 401 3.72 -19.02 -10.17
N ILE A 402 2.78 -19.91 -9.82
CA ILE A 402 1.39 -19.60 -9.51
C ILE A 402 0.84 -20.57 -8.46
N GLY A 403 0.04 -20.06 -7.53
CA GLY A 403 -0.75 -20.88 -6.60
C GLY A 403 -1.63 -20.00 -5.70
N ASN A 404 -1.85 -20.44 -4.46
CA ASN A 404 -2.85 -19.83 -3.58
C ASN A 404 -2.54 -18.37 -3.22
N ASN A 405 -1.30 -18.06 -2.86
CA ASN A 405 -0.95 -16.76 -2.29
C ASN A 405 -0.45 -15.77 -3.36
N VAL A 406 0.29 -16.26 -4.37
CA VAL A 406 1.04 -15.45 -5.32
C VAL A 406 0.90 -15.98 -6.74
N ILE A 407 0.77 -15.08 -7.70
CA ILE A 407 0.84 -15.31 -9.14
C ILE A 407 1.94 -14.40 -9.71
N ALA A 408 3.08 -14.95 -10.10
CA ALA A 408 4.23 -14.16 -10.57
C ALA A 408 4.57 -14.42 -12.04
N GLN A 409 4.80 -13.35 -12.82
CA GLN A 409 5.05 -13.38 -14.26
C GLN A 409 5.88 -12.19 -14.73
N ALA A 410 6.41 -12.25 -15.96
CA ALA A 410 6.97 -11.08 -16.62
C ALA A 410 5.86 -10.18 -17.18
N ASN A 411 6.06 -8.85 -17.24
CA ASN A 411 5.09 -7.90 -17.81
C ASN A 411 5.73 -6.88 -18.77
N TRP A 412 6.32 -7.36 -19.88
CA TRP A 412 7.11 -6.53 -20.79
C TRP A 412 6.30 -5.55 -21.65
N ASP A 413 4.99 -5.73 -21.79
CA ASP A 413 4.10 -4.78 -22.45
C ASP A 413 3.59 -3.70 -21.48
N GLY A 414 3.77 -3.89 -20.17
CA GLY A 414 3.30 -2.98 -19.11
C GLY A 414 1.78 -2.85 -19.09
N GLY A 415 1.07 -3.86 -19.59
CA GLY A 415 -0.39 -3.92 -19.66
C GLY A 415 -1.00 -4.63 -18.45
N ASP A 416 -2.32 -4.85 -18.50
CA ASP A 416 -3.07 -5.51 -17.42
C ASP A 416 -3.32 -7.00 -17.64
N GLU A 417 -3.03 -7.49 -18.84
CA GLU A 417 -3.09 -8.91 -19.14
C GLU A 417 -1.91 -9.61 -18.46
N TRP A 418 -2.21 -10.51 -17.52
CA TRP A 418 -1.19 -11.29 -16.82
C TRP A 418 -1.36 -12.80 -16.99
N LYS A 419 -2.53 -13.28 -17.45
CA LYS A 419 -2.84 -14.73 -17.49
C LYS A 419 -2.00 -15.43 -18.56
N GLY A 420 -1.85 -14.81 -19.72
CA GLY A 420 -1.03 -15.31 -20.83
C GLY A 420 0.46 -15.00 -20.72
N SER A 421 0.85 -14.16 -19.76
CA SER A 421 2.23 -13.70 -19.61
C SER A 421 3.23 -14.79 -19.24
N HIS A 422 4.49 -14.56 -19.63
CA HIS A 422 5.58 -15.53 -19.46
C HIS A 422 5.84 -15.84 -17.98
N ARG A 423 5.98 -17.13 -17.68
CA ARG A 423 6.35 -17.63 -16.35
C ARG A 423 7.41 -18.74 -16.46
N PRO A 424 8.37 -18.80 -15.53
CA PRO A 424 9.30 -19.91 -15.46
C PRO A 424 8.57 -21.21 -15.09
N ASN A 425 8.91 -22.30 -15.75
CA ASN A 425 8.36 -23.63 -15.49
C ASN A 425 9.43 -24.51 -14.84
N GLY A 426 9.19 -24.96 -13.61
CA GLY A 426 10.08 -25.84 -12.85
C GLY A 426 9.93 -27.32 -13.20
N GLY A 427 9.08 -27.65 -14.16
CA GLY A 427 8.74 -29.02 -14.53
C GLY A 427 7.94 -29.76 -13.45
N PRO A 428 7.72 -31.08 -13.62
CA PRO A 428 6.98 -31.91 -12.66
C PRO A 428 7.58 -31.93 -11.26
N ASP A 429 8.90 -31.74 -11.15
CA ASP A 429 9.65 -31.77 -9.89
C ASP A 429 9.76 -30.39 -9.22
N LEU A 430 9.19 -29.34 -9.83
CA LEU A 430 9.20 -27.96 -9.31
C LEU A 430 10.61 -27.43 -9.00
N ILE A 431 11.57 -27.68 -9.89
CA ILE A 431 12.96 -27.22 -9.76
C ILE A 431 13.14 -25.93 -10.56
N PHE A 432 13.11 -24.79 -9.86
CA PHE A 432 13.33 -23.46 -10.39
C PHE A 432 14.81 -23.06 -10.21
N ASP A 433 15.69 -23.78 -10.90
CA ASP A 433 17.13 -23.52 -10.91
C ASP A 433 17.55 -22.81 -12.20
N PHE A 434 17.41 -21.48 -12.21
CA PHE A 434 17.73 -20.65 -13.38
C PHE A 434 19.00 -19.82 -13.17
N PRO A 435 19.84 -19.68 -14.21
CA PRO A 435 21.04 -18.85 -14.14
C PRO A 435 20.69 -17.36 -14.04
N TYR A 436 21.51 -16.61 -13.29
CA TYR A 436 21.45 -15.15 -13.23
C TYR A 436 22.48 -14.55 -14.20
N GLY A 437 23.76 -14.90 -14.02
CA GLY A 437 24.83 -14.60 -14.98
C GLY A 437 25.23 -13.13 -15.08
N ALA A 438 24.63 -12.25 -14.26
CA ALA A 438 24.90 -10.81 -14.22
C ALA A 438 25.61 -10.38 -12.92
N ASN A 439 26.27 -11.32 -12.22
CA ASN A 439 27.13 -10.97 -11.08
C ASN A 439 28.45 -10.38 -11.58
N PRO A 440 29.00 -9.34 -10.92
CA PRO A 440 30.37 -8.90 -11.17
C PRO A 440 31.34 -10.07 -11.04
N GLY A 441 31.99 -10.43 -12.15
CA GLY A 441 32.92 -11.56 -12.22
C GLY A 441 32.46 -12.72 -13.11
N ASP A 442 31.16 -12.80 -13.46
CA ASP A 442 30.67 -13.77 -14.44
C ASP A 442 31.15 -13.42 -15.86
N GLU A 443 31.39 -14.40 -16.72
CA GLU A 443 31.77 -14.11 -18.11
C GLU A 443 30.67 -13.32 -18.84
N GLY A 444 31.02 -12.12 -19.31
CA GLY A 444 30.11 -11.25 -20.05
C GLY A 444 29.06 -10.52 -19.20
N TRP A 445 29.19 -10.51 -17.87
CA TRP A 445 28.22 -9.89 -16.95
C TRP A 445 27.85 -8.43 -17.31
N GLU A 446 28.81 -7.63 -17.77
CA GLU A 446 28.62 -6.22 -18.15
C GLU A 446 27.63 -6.01 -19.31
N ARG A 447 27.39 -7.05 -20.11
CA ARG A 447 26.52 -7.05 -21.28
C ARG A 447 25.22 -7.82 -21.06
N ARG A 448 24.95 -8.26 -19.83
CA ARG A 448 23.74 -9.00 -19.51
C ARG A 448 22.56 -8.05 -19.35
N GLU A 449 21.55 -8.26 -20.17
CA GLU A 449 20.29 -7.52 -20.11
C GLU A 449 19.29 -8.24 -19.19
N PRO A 450 18.44 -7.50 -18.43
CA PRO A 450 17.48 -8.09 -17.51
C PRO A 450 16.61 -9.21 -18.08
N ARG A 451 16.16 -9.05 -19.31
CA ARG A 451 15.33 -10.04 -20.00
C ARG A 451 16.01 -11.41 -20.14
N GLN A 452 17.33 -11.47 -20.17
CA GLN A 452 18.09 -12.73 -20.31
C GLN A 452 18.04 -13.59 -19.03
N TYR A 453 17.76 -13.01 -17.87
CA TYR A 453 17.65 -13.72 -16.60
C TYR A 453 16.22 -13.64 -16.00
N VAL A 454 15.21 -13.36 -16.81
CA VAL A 454 13.81 -13.21 -16.37
C VAL A 454 13.31 -14.42 -15.56
N ASN A 455 13.70 -15.64 -15.91
CA ASN A 455 13.28 -16.83 -15.15
C ASN A 455 13.84 -16.82 -13.71
N ALA A 456 15.08 -16.36 -13.51
CA ALA A 456 15.65 -16.19 -12.18
C ALA A 456 14.94 -15.06 -11.42
N SER A 457 14.61 -13.95 -12.10
CA SER A 457 13.87 -12.82 -11.53
C SER A 457 12.47 -13.22 -11.06
N ILE A 458 11.65 -13.82 -11.91
CA ILE A 458 10.29 -14.26 -11.54
C ILE A 458 10.31 -15.34 -10.45
N THR A 459 11.33 -16.22 -10.47
CA THR A 459 11.54 -17.19 -9.38
C THR A 459 11.84 -16.51 -8.04
N GLN A 460 12.68 -15.46 -8.05
CA GLN A 460 13.01 -14.67 -6.85
C GLN A 460 11.77 -13.97 -6.29
N LEU A 461 11.00 -13.29 -7.15
CA LEU A 461 9.76 -12.61 -6.79
C LEU A 461 8.76 -13.59 -6.16
N PHE A 462 8.50 -14.71 -6.84
CA PHE A 462 7.58 -15.73 -6.35
C PHE A 462 8.00 -16.30 -4.99
N TYR A 463 9.29 -16.60 -4.81
CA TYR A 463 9.82 -17.08 -3.53
C TYR A 463 9.64 -16.05 -2.42
N LEU A 464 10.13 -14.81 -2.60
CA LEU A 464 10.07 -13.80 -1.54
C LEU A 464 8.65 -13.39 -1.18
N SER A 465 7.77 -13.23 -2.17
CA SER A 465 6.37 -12.87 -1.92
C SER A 465 5.64 -13.95 -1.11
N ASN A 466 5.89 -15.23 -1.39
CA ASN A 466 5.30 -16.31 -0.60
C ASN A 466 5.92 -16.42 0.81
N VAL A 467 7.25 -16.25 0.94
CA VAL A 467 7.91 -16.22 2.26
C VAL A 467 7.37 -15.07 3.11
N TYR A 468 7.13 -13.91 2.50
CA TYR A 468 6.58 -12.75 3.18
C TYR A 468 5.12 -12.97 3.59
N HIS A 469 4.29 -13.56 2.72
CA HIS A 469 2.95 -14.01 3.07
C HIS A 469 2.98 -14.94 4.29
N ASP A 470 3.80 -15.98 4.25
CA ASP A 470 3.90 -16.98 5.31
C ASP A 470 4.39 -16.35 6.63
N LEU A 471 5.33 -15.40 6.57
CA LEU A 471 5.75 -14.64 7.74
C LEU A 471 4.58 -13.87 8.35
N LEU A 472 3.92 -13.01 7.56
CA LEU A 472 2.86 -12.13 8.06
C LEU A 472 1.67 -12.92 8.59
N TYR A 473 1.36 -14.07 7.99
CA TYR A 473 0.35 -15.00 8.50
C TYR A 473 0.61 -15.38 9.95
N LEU A 474 1.86 -15.71 10.29
CA LEU A 474 2.26 -16.09 11.64
C LEU A 474 2.21 -14.93 12.64
N TYR A 475 2.33 -13.68 12.16
CA TYR A 475 2.13 -12.47 12.95
C TYR A 475 0.66 -12.02 13.01
N GLY A 476 -0.24 -12.76 12.37
CA GLY A 476 -1.69 -12.61 12.45
C GLY A 476 -2.32 -11.85 11.29
N PHE A 477 -1.61 -11.64 10.18
CA PHE A 477 -2.24 -11.25 8.92
C PHE A 477 -2.78 -12.50 8.21
N ASP A 478 -3.89 -13.01 8.75
CA ASP A 478 -4.60 -14.21 8.33
C ASP A 478 -5.82 -13.88 7.45
N GLU A 479 -6.57 -14.91 7.07
CA GLU A 479 -7.73 -14.81 6.19
C GLU A 479 -8.80 -13.84 6.74
N ALA A 480 -9.12 -13.93 8.03
CA ALA A 480 -10.14 -13.08 8.65
C ALA A 480 -9.70 -11.62 8.74
N SER A 481 -8.39 -11.38 8.85
CA SER A 481 -7.80 -10.03 8.83
C SER A 481 -7.52 -9.49 7.42
N GLY A 482 -7.93 -10.19 6.37
CA GLY A 482 -7.85 -9.74 4.98
C GLY A 482 -6.47 -9.90 4.34
N ASN A 483 -5.80 -11.04 4.58
CA ASN A 483 -4.63 -11.42 3.81
C ASN A 483 -4.97 -11.67 2.32
N PHE A 484 -3.95 -11.96 1.50
CA PHE A 484 -4.14 -12.17 0.07
C PHE A 484 -4.05 -13.67 -0.27
N GLN A 485 -5.18 -14.32 -0.50
CA GLN A 485 -5.27 -15.74 -0.83
C GLN A 485 -6.40 -16.03 -1.83
N GLN A 486 -6.12 -16.88 -2.82
CA GLN A 486 -7.13 -17.33 -3.78
C GLN A 486 -8.21 -18.20 -3.12
N TYR A 487 -7.85 -18.96 -2.09
CA TYR A 487 -8.74 -19.78 -1.29
C TYR A 487 -8.40 -19.63 0.19
N ASN A 488 -9.42 -19.33 1.01
CA ASN A 488 -9.28 -19.02 2.43
C ASN A 488 -9.51 -20.23 3.35
N PHE A 489 -9.71 -21.43 2.79
CA PHE A 489 -9.94 -22.66 3.58
C PHE A 489 -11.10 -22.53 4.58
N GLU A 490 -12.13 -21.74 4.22
CA GLU A 490 -13.29 -21.44 5.07
C GLU A 490 -12.94 -20.77 6.41
N LYS A 491 -11.76 -20.14 6.53
CA LYS A 491 -11.29 -19.53 7.79
C LYS A 491 -11.76 -18.11 8.04
N GLY A 492 -12.45 -17.48 7.08
CA GLY A 492 -12.91 -16.11 7.13
C GLY A 492 -12.39 -15.27 5.96
N GLY A 493 -12.66 -13.96 5.99
CA GLY A 493 -12.29 -13.05 4.90
C GLY A 493 -13.05 -13.30 3.59
N ALA A 494 -12.75 -12.49 2.58
CA ALA A 494 -13.14 -12.74 1.21
C ALA A 494 -11.97 -13.36 0.44
N GLU A 495 -12.23 -14.47 -0.24
CA GLU A 495 -11.21 -15.19 -1.03
C GLU A 495 -11.13 -14.66 -2.47
N GLY A 496 -10.23 -15.23 -3.26
CA GLY A 496 -10.06 -14.91 -4.67
C GLY A 496 -9.03 -13.81 -4.93
N ASP A 497 -8.18 -13.51 -3.95
CA ASP A 497 -7.42 -12.27 -3.93
C ASP A 497 -5.90 -12.42 -3.75
N GLY A 498 -5.34 -13.60 -4.06
CA GLY A 498 -3.88 -13.79 -4.11
C GLY A 498 -3.16 -12.71 -4.94
N VAL A 499 -1.93 -12.36 -4.55
CA VAL A 499 -1.19 -11.23 -5.13
C VAL A 499 -0.69 -11.55 -6.53
N ILE A 500 -0.96 -10.66 -7.47
CA ILE A 500 -0.36 -10.66 -8.81
C ILE A 500 0.97 -9.90 -8.72
N VAL A 501 2.08 -10.52 -9.12
CA VAL A 501 3.43 -9.93 -9.05
C VAL A 501 4.06 -9.90 -10.45
N ASP A 502 4.13 -8.70 -11.01
CA ASP A 502 4.72 -8.44 -12.32
C ASP A 502 6.20 -8.10 -12.17
N GLY A 503 7.08 -8.92 -12.76
CA GLY A 503 8.52 -8.68 -12.82
C GLY A 503 8.95 -8.08 -14.14
N GLN A 504 9.97 -7.22 -14.08
CA GLN A 504 10.47 -6.49 -15.26
C GLN A 504 9.35 -5.75 -16.00
N ASP A 505 8.40 -5.22 -15.23
CA ASP A 505 7.26 -4.51 -15.76
C ASP A 505 7.75 -3.25 -16.48
N SER A 506 7.29 -3.08 -17.73
CA SER A 506 7.75 -2.00 -18.61
C SER A 506 6.85 -0.76 -18.59
N SER A 507 5.87 -0.71 -17.67
CA SER A 507 5.07 0.49 -17.42
C SER A 507 5.86 1.61 -16.74
N GLY A 508 7.07 1.32 -16.23
CA GLY A 508 7.95 2.30 -15.60
C GLY A 508 9.41 1.85 -15.49
N PHE A 509 10.26 2.74 -14.99
CA PHE A 509 11.66 2.48 -14.64
C PHE A 509 11.98 3.12 -13.28
N ASN A 510 12.99 2.57 -12.60
CA ASN A 510 13.53 3.09 -11.33
C ASN A 510 12.44 3.34 -10.28
N ASN A 511 11.45 2.46 -10.17
CA ASN A 511 10.33 2.57 -9.26
C ASN A 511 9.77 1.15 -9.04
N ALA A 512 8.78 1.01 -8.18
CA ALA A 512 7.89 -0.14 -8.09
C ALA A 512 6.54 0.36 -7.54
N ASN A 513 5.50 -0.44 -7.62
CA ASN A 513 4.21 -0.07 -7.02
C ASN A 513 3.40 -1.28 -6.57
N PHE A 514 2.47 -1.00 -5.65
CA PHE A 514 1.46 -1.96 -5.21
C PHE A 514 0.06 -1.36 -5.23
N LEU A 515 -0.85 -2.02 -5.94
CA LEU A 515 -2.30 -1.78 -5.91
C LEU A 515 -2.93 -2.62 -4.79
N THR A 516 -3.55 -1.95 -3.81
CA THR A 516 -4.28 -2.63 -2.73
C THR A 516 -5.79 -2.37 -2.83
N PRO A 517 -6.55 -3.23 -3.52
CA PRO A 517 -8.01 -3.16 -3.48
C PRO A 517 -8.55 -3.80 -2.18
N PRO A 518 -9.84 -3.59 -1.86
CA PRO A 518 -10.51 -4.26 -0.74
C PRO A 518 -10.37 -5.79 -0.77
N ASP A 519 -10.50 -6.39 0.42
CA ASP A 519 -10.53 -7.85 0.62
C ASP A 519 -11.45 -8.58 -0.38
N GLY A 520 -10.93 -9.62 -1.02
CA GLY A 520 -11.61 -10.38 -2.09
C GLY A 520 -11.34 -9.88 -3.52
N THR A 521 -10.43 -8.94 -3.73
CA THR A 521 -9.91 -8.55 -5.06
C THR A 521 -8.39 -8.61 -5.07
N ASN A 522 -7.80 -9.17 -6.13
CA ASN A 522 -6.35 -9.39 -6.20
C ASN A 522 -5.57 -8.08 -6.04
N GLY A 523 -4.65 -8.06 -5.06
CA GLY A 523 -3.59 -7.05 -5.02
C GLY A 523 -2.62 -7.23 -6.19
N ARG A 524 -1.96 -6.15 -6.61
CA ARG A 524 -1.02 -6.22 -7.75
C ARG A 524 0.26 -5.42 -7.48
N CYS A 525 1.37 -6.13 -7.43
CA CYS A 525 2.72 -5.59 -7.27
C CYS A 525 3.42 -5.52 -8.64
N ARG A 526 3.91 -4.36 -9.05
CA ARG A 526 4.68 -4.18 -10.30
C ARG A 526 6.12 -3.77 -9.97
N MET A 527 7.08 -4.60 -10.38
CA MET A 527 8.51 -4.40 -10.14
C MET A 527 9.21 -3.98 -11.41
N PHE A 528 9.91 -2.83 -11.38
CA PHE A 528 10.53 -2.27 -12.58
C PHE A 528 12.04 -2.50 -12.67
N ILE A 529 12.56 -2.27 -13.88
CA ILE A 529 13.99 -2.19 -14.13
C ILE A 529 14.53 -0.84 -13.67
N PHE A 530 15.72 -0.86 -13.07
CA PHE A 530 16.50 0.30 -12.69
C PHE A 530 17.61 0.55 -13.72
N ASN A 531 17.50 1.65 -14.45
CA ASN A 531 18.42 2.05 -15.53
C ASN A 531 19.52 3.04 -15.08
N VAL A 532 19.67 3.24 -13.77
CA VAL A 532 20.70 4.09 -13.13
C VAL A 532 22.04 3.39 -12.89
N ALA A 533 22.15 2.11 -13.27
CA ALA A 533 23.38 1.31 -13.25
C ALA A 533 23.74 0.82 -14.66
N LYS A 534 24.99 0.40 -14.86
CA LYS A 534 25.39 -0.40 -16.04
C LYS A 534 26.06 -1.70 -15.60
N PRO A 535 25.54 -2.88 -15.99
CA PRO A 535 24.26 -3.09 -16.69
C PRO A 535 23.06 -2.63 -15.83
N PHE A 536 21.88 -2.50 -16.45
CA PHE A 536 20.65 -2.18 -15.72
C PHE A 536 20.38 -3.24 -14.63
N ARG A 537 19.86 -2.79 -13.50
CA ARG A 537 19.55 -3.65 -12.35
C ARG A 537 18.06 -3.96 -12.33
N ASP A 538 17.71 -5.21 -12.12
CA ASP A 538 16.31 -5.61 -11.96
C ASP A 538 15.86 -5.32 -10.52
N GLY A 539 14.96 -4.35 -10.34
CA GLY A 539 14.45 -3.97 -9.01
C GLY A 539 13.76 -5.12 -8.28
N GLY A 540 13.25 -6.13 -9.01
CA GLY A 540 12.70 -7.35 -8.45
C GLY A 540 13.71 -8.24 -7.72
N LEU A 541 15.01 -7.97 -7.89
CA LEU A 541 16.09 -8.66 -7.18
C LEU A 541 16.56 -7.91 -5.92
N ASP A 542 16.07 -6.69 -5.67
CA ASP A 542 16.25 -5.97 -4.41
C ASP A 542 15.05 -6.28 -3.50
N ALA A 543 15.24 -7.23 -2.58
CA ALA A 543 14.22 -7.69 -1.64
C ALA A 543 13.66 -6.53 -0.79
N GLY A 544 14.46 -5.50 -0.52
CA GLY A 544 14.00 -4.32 0.19
C GLY A 544 12.88 -3.57 -0.54
N ILE A 545 12.98 -3.45 -1.86
CA ILE A 545 11.93 -2.84 -2.69
C ILE A 545 10.70 -3.74 -2.71
N LEU A 546 10.87 -5.04 -3.00
CA LEU A 546 9.72 -5.95 -3.05
C LEU A 546 8.95 -6.02 -1.72
N ILE A 547 9.66 -6.13 -0.60
CA ILE A 547 9.04 -6.18 0.74
C ILE A 547 8.35 -4.86 1.06
N HIS A 548 8.94 -3.72 0.68
CA HIS A 548 8.29 -2.41 0.81
C HIS A 548 6.93 -2.41 0.08
N GLU A 549 6.91 -2.77 -1.20
CA GLU A 549 5.67 -2.78 -1.99
C GLU A 549 4.61 -3.72 -1.42
N LEU A 550 4.99 -4.96 -1.07
CA LEU A 550 4.06 -5.90 -0.46
C LEU A 550 3.54 -5.41 0.90
N SER A 551 4.28 -4.56 1.61
CA SER A 551 3.87 -3.98 2.89
C SER A 551 2.78 -2.93 2.75
N HIS A 552 2.63 -2.28 1.60
CA HIS A 552 1.43 -1.47 1.34
C HIS A 552 0.16 -2.31 1.42
N GLY A 553 0.22 -3.55 0.91
CA GLY A 553 -0.87 -4.53 1.02
C GLY A 553 -1.25 -4.79 2.47
N LEU A 554 -0.27 -5.07 3.31
CA LEU A 554 -0.44 -5.29 4.75
C LEU A 554 -1.05 -4.06 5.45
N SER A 555 -0.40 -2.90 5.35
CA SER A 555 -0.80 -1.71 6.11
C SER A 555 -2.19 -1.23 5.72
N THR A 556 -2.53 -1.32 4.43
CA THR A 556 -3.81 -0.87 3.88
C THR A 556 -4.96 -1.82 4.23
N ARG A 557 -4.75 -3.15 4.19
CA ARG A 557 -5.78 -4.13 4.60
C ARG A 557 -6.06 -4.10 6.10
N LEU A 558 -5.04 -3.90 6.94
CA LEU A 558 -5.22 -3.90 8.40
C LEU A 558 -5.83 -2.59 8.94
N THR A 559 -5.42 -1.44 8.41
CA THR A 559 -5.83 -0.13 8.95
C THR A 559 -7.28 0.16 8.62
N GLY A 560 -8.15 0.30 9.64
CA GLY A 560 -9.58 0.57 9.43
C GLY A 560 -10.41 -0.63 8.92
N GLY A 561 -9.77 -1.80 8.80
CA GLY A 561 -10.37 -3.09 8.50
C GLY A 561 -10.32 -3.50 7.03
N PRO A 562 -10.40 -4.82 6.74
CA PRO A 562 -10.05 -5.43 5.44
C PRO A 562 -10.76 -4.83 4.21
N ARG A 563 -11.99 -4.33 4.39
CA ARG A 563 -12.80 -3.77 3.31
C ARG A 563 -12.82 -2.24 3.25
N ASN A 564 -12.04 -1.56 4.09
CA ASN A 564 -11.91 -0.09 4.06
C ASN A 564 -10.45 0.32 3.76
N VAL A 565 -10.09 0.26 2.48
CA VAL A 565 -8.73 0.59 2.01
C VAL A 565 -8.48 2.10 1.92
N ALA A 566 -9.49 2.93 2.19
CA ALA A 566 -9.44 4.39 2.18
C ALA A 566 -8.93 5.00 3.53
N CYS A 567 -8.04 4.26 4.19
CA CYS A 567 -7.63 4.53 5.57
C CYS A 567 -6.17 4.94 5.73
N LEU A 568 -5.43 5.09 4.63
CA LEU A 568 -4.07 5.65 4.58
C LEU A 568 -3.95 6.72 3.48
N ASP A 569 -4.91 7.65 3.44
CA ASP A 569 -5.07 8.60 2.33
C ASP A 569 -4.75 10.05 2.68
N THR A 570 -4.76 10.40 3.97
CA THR A 570 -4.21 11.71 4.39
C THR A 570 -2.69 11.69 4.31
N ASP A 571 -2.04 12.82 4.02
CA ASP A 571 -0.57 12.91 3.86
C ASP A 571 0.21 12.17 4.97
N GLN A 572 -0.19 12.37 6.22
CA GLN A 572 0.46 11.74 7.37
C GLN A 572 0.21 10.23 7.43
N ALA A 573 -1.00 9.78 7.12
CA ALA A 573 -1.36 8.36 7.12
C ALA A 573 -0.72 7.61 5.93
N GLY A 574 -0.77 8.20 4.74
CA GLY A 574 -0.11 7.69 3.54
C GLY A 574 1.41 7.62 3.72
N GLY A 575 2.02 8.65 4.31
CA GLY A 575 3.43 8.61 4.65
C GLY A 575 3.78 7.54 5.69
N MET A 576 2.92 7.27 6.69
CA MET A 576 3.15 6.08 7.54
C MET A 576 3.08 4.78 6.75
N GLY A 577 2.24 4.70 5.70
CA GLY A 577 2.24 3.62 4.70
C GLY A 577 3.63 3.36 4.12
N GLU A 578 4.26 4.40 3.57
CA GLU A 578 5.65 4.36 3.07
C GLU A 578 6.64 3.93 4.16
N GLY A 579 6.51 4.52 5.36
CA GLY A 579 7.41 4.25 6.47
C GLY A 579 7.32 2.83 7.03
N TRP A 580 6.12 2.22 7.04
CA TRP A 580 5.97 0.81 7.44
C TRP A 580 6.64 -0.13 6.43
N GLY A 581 6.54 0.15 5.13
CA GLY A 581 7.21 -0.64 4.10
C GLY A 581 8.73 -0.62 4.26
N ASP A 582 9.30 0.58 4.42
CA ASP A 582 10.73 0.76 4.64
C ASP A 582 11.21 0.12 5.97
N TRP A 583 10.42 0.26 7.03
CA TRP A 583 10.76 -0.32 8.33
C TRP A 583 10.72 -1.85 8.32
N ILE A 584 9.72 -2.48 7.68
CA ILE A 584 9.66 -3.93 7.56
C ILE A 584 10.81 -4.44 6.69
N ALA A 585 11.05 -3.83 5.53
CA ALA A 585 12.18 -4.17 4.65
C ALA A 585 13.52 -4.11 5.42
N THR A 586 13.71 -3.06 6.23
CA THR A 586 14.88 -2.90 7.10
C THR A 586 14.97 -3.96 8.19
N THR A 587 13.86 -4.26 8.86
CA THR A 587 13.80 -5.25 9.94
C THR A 587 14.11 -6.65 9.42
N VAL A 588 13.62 -7.01 8.23
CA VAL A 588 13.87 -8.32 7.60
C VAL A 588 15.34 -8.57 7.29
N ARG A 589 16.04 -7.54 6.79
CA ARG A 589 17.48 -7.63 6.45
C ARG A 589 18.41 -7.32 7.62
N SER A 590 17.85 -6.97 8.78
CA SER A 590 18.66 -6.64 9.96
C SER A 590 19.33 -7.88 10.53
N THR A 591 20.46 -7.68 11.21
CA THR A 591 21.19 -8.79 11.87
C THR A 591 21.51 -8.43 13.31
N SER A 592 21.94 -9.43 14.10
CA SER A 592 22.43 -9.21 15.47
C SER A 592 23.65 -8.27 15.52
N THR A 593 24.36 -8.09 14.41
CA THR A 593 25.35 -7.02 14.25
C THR A 593 24.66 -5.81 13.65
N TYR A 594 24.56 -4.73 14.43
CA TYR A 594 23.94 -3.48 14.01
C TYR A 594 24.64 -2.88 12.77
N SER A 595 23.84 -2.26 11.89
CA SER A 595 24.28 -1.48 10.73
C SER A 595 23.27 -0.39 10.44
N ASP A 596 23.67 0.62 9.65
CA ASP A 596 22.72 1.59 9.10
C ASP A 596 22.19 1.05 7.76
N TYR A 597 20.89 1.22 7.51
CA TYR A 597 20.22 0.54 6.41
C TYR A 597 19.68 1.53 5.38
N PRO A 598 20.30 1.63 4.19
CA PRO A 598 19.73 2.36 3.08
C PRO A 598 18.68 1.51 2.33
N ILE A 599 17.66 2.17 1.78
CA ILE A 599 16.66 1.53 0.91
C ILE A 599 17.10 1.62 -0.55
N ALA A 600 16.97 0.52 -1.29
CA ALA A 600 17.27 0.42 -2.72
C ALA A 600 18.68 0.90 -3.14
N ALA A 601 19.68 0.76 -2.25
CA ALA A 601 21.06 1.19 -2.54
C ALA A 601 21.67 0.45 -3.74
N TRP A 602 21.41 -0.85 -3.86
CA TRP A 602 21.85 -1.64 -4.99
C TRP A 602 21.07 -1.25 -6.25
N ALA A 603 19.74 -1.36 -6.27
CA ALA A 603 18.96 -1.02 -7.47
C ALA A 603 19.21 0.43 -7.93
N GLY A 604 19.18 1.39 -7.00
CA GLY A 604 19.41 2.81 -7.23
C GLY A 604 20.86 3.21 -7.54
N ASN A 605 21.80 2.26 -7.47
CA ASN A 605 23.22 2.49 -7.72
C ASN A 605 23.85 3.63 -6.91
N THR A 606 23.44 3.74 -5.65
CA THR A 606 23.88 4.79 -4.72
C THR A 606 24.16 4.17 -3.36
N ARG A 607 25.28 4.56 -2.75
CA ARG A 607 25.66 4.03 -1.42
C ARG A 607 24.63 4.37 -0.34
N ARG A 608 23.91 5.50 -0.47
CA ARG A 608 22.96 5.98 0.54
C ARG A 608 21.53 5.50 0.31
N GLY A 609 21.26 4.80 -0.79
CA GLY A 609 19.88 4.47 -1.15
C GLY A 609 19.11 5.66 -1.71
N ILE A 610 17.80 5.47 -1.84
CA ILE A 610 16.87 6.42 -2.49
C ILE A 610 16.22 7.42 -1.53
N ARG A 611 16.35 7.21 -0.21
CA ARG A 611 15.86 8.10 0.85
C ARG A 611 16.90 9.17 1.20
N HIS A 612 16.51 10.22 1.93
CA HIS A 612 17.42 11.31 2.31
C HIS A 612 18.53 10.83 3.25
N PHE A 613 18.20 9.92 4.16
CA PHE A 613 19.13 9.32 5.13
C PHE A 613 18.97 7.79 5.18
N PRO A 614 20.04 7.04 5.44
CA PRO A 614 19.90 5.64 5.84
C PRO A 614 19.29 5.58 7.25
N TYR A 615 18.47 4.56 7.53
CA TYR A 615 17.90 4.39 8.86
C TYR A 615 18.98 4.09 9.88
N SER A 616 18.98 4.85 10.97
CA SER A 616 20.07 4.81 11.94
C SER A 616 19.66 5.21 13.35
N THR A 617 20.08 4.46 14.36
CA THR A 617 19.93 4.87 15.77
C THR A 617 20.77 6.10 16.14
N SER A 618 21.63 6.58 15.24
CA SER A 618 22.45 7.77 15.45
C SER A 618 21.78 9.02 14.87
N ASN A 619 21.57 10.03 15.72
CA ASN A 619 21.07 11.34 15.30
C ASN A 619 22.04 12.10 14.37
N ASP A 620 23.33 11.72 14.36
CA ASP A 620 24.32 12.31 13.45
C ASP A 620 24.19 11.76 12.03
N VAL A 621 23.70 10.52 11.89
CA VAL A 621 23.52 9.84 10.59
C VAL A 621 22.12 10.10 10.05
N ASN A 622 21.09 9.88 10.87
CA ASN A 622 19.72 10.26 10.57
C ASN A 622 19.19 11.22 11.65
N PRO A 623 19.10 12.54 11.35
CA PRO A 623 18.60 13.55 12.28
C PRO A 623 17.08 13.70 12.28
N GLU A 624 16.33 12.90 11.53
CA GLU A 624 14.88 13.02 11.41
C GLU A 624 14.16 12.83 12.75
N MET A 625 13.17 13.70 12.98
CA MET A 625 12.29 13.73 14.14
C MET A 625 10.88 14.15 13.69
N TYR A 626 9.90 14.10 14.58
CA TYR A 626 8.49 14.43 14.25
C TYR A 626 8.29 15.83 13.63
N ASP A 627 9.12 16.82 13.99
CA ASP A 627 9.11 18.16 13.39
C ASP A 627 9.75 18.25 12.00
N TYR A 628 10.28 17.17 11.43
CA TYR A 628 10.67 17.21 10.01
C TYR A 628 9.46 17.38 9.08
N LEU A 629 8.28 16.95 9.54
CA LEU A 629 7.00 17.22 8.88
C LEU A 629 6.68 18.74 8.77
N GLN A 630 7.47 19.61 9.41
CA GLN A 630 7.43 21.05 9.23
C GLN A 630 8.03 21.54 7.92
N ARG A 631 8.88 20.76 7.27
CA ARG A 631 9.75 21.23 6.18
C ARG A 631 9.05 21.12 4.82
N VAL A 632 9.42 21.96 3.82
CA VAL A 632 8.63 22.03 2.54
C VAL A 632 8.87 20.78 1.73
N ASP A 633 10.11 20.36 1.76
CA ASP A 633 10.72 19.13 1.29
C ASP A 633 10.15 17.85 1.94
N TRP A 634 9.44 17.94 3.08
CA TRP A 634 8.82 16.81 3.80
C TRP A 634 7.28 16.84 3.76
N ARG A 635 6.71 17.28 2.62
CA ARG A 635 5.26 17.30 2.38
C ARG A 635 4.76 16.14 1.53
N GLU A 636 5.67 15.44 0.88
CA GLU A 636 5.39 14.28 0.01
C GLU A 636 5.45 13.00 0.87
N VAL A 637 4.64 11.99 0.55
CA VAL A 637 4.40 10.84 1.43
C VAL A 637 5.67 10.02 1.71
N HIS A 638 6.60 9.91 0.77
CA HIS A 638 7.86 9.19 1.01
C HIS A 638 8.71 9.91 2.05
N ALA A 639 8.85 11.22 1.92
CA ALA A 639 9.61 12.01 2.90
C ALA A 639 8.94 11.97 4.28
N ILE A 640 7.60 12.00 4.35
CA ILE A 640 6.87 11.78 5.60
C ILE A 640 7.15 10.36 6.15
N GLY A 641 7.22 9.36 5.27
CA GLY A 641 7.50 7.97 5.62
C GLY A 641 8.91 7.72 6.14
N GLU A 642 9.91 8.45 5.63
CA GLU A 642 11.29 8.41 6.16
C GLU A 642 11.30 8.72 7.66
N VAL A 643 10.57 9.77 8.08
CA VAL A 643 10.44 10.13 9.50
C VAL A 643 9.77 9.01 10.31
N TRP A 644 8.71 8.39 9.79
CA TRP A 644 8.01 7.32 10.49
C TRP A 644 8.87 6.04 10.61
N ALA A 645 9.50 5.63 9.52
CA ALA A 645 10.40 4.48 9.49
C ALA A 645 11.58 4.66 10.44
N GLU A 646 12.17 5.87 10.49
CA GLU A 646 13.25 6.21 11.41
C GLU A 646 12.80 6.12 12.88
N ILE A 647 11.62 6.69 13.20
CA ILE A 647 11.04 6.56 14.54
C ILE A 647 10.87 5.09 14.91
N LEU A 648 10.27 4.28 14.04
CA LEU A 648 10.06 2.86 14.30
C LEU A 648 11.37 2.07 14.39
N TRP A 649 12.39 2.43 13.62
CA TRP A 649 13.72 1.83 13.67
C TRP A 649 14.37 2.07 15.04
N VAL A 650 14.32 3.30 15.56
CA VAL A 650 14.81 3.62 16.91
C VAL A 650 14.02 2.89 17.99
N VAL A 651 12.68 2.88 17.89
CA VAL A 651 11.80 2.15 18.83
C VAL A 651 12.12 0.65 18.84
N SER A 652 12.33 0.05 17.68
CA SER A 652 12.67 -1.36 17.54
C SER A 652 14.03 -1.68 18.15
N ASN A 653 15.02 -0.81 17.94
CA ASN A 653 16.34 -0.99 18.55
C ASN A 653 16.29 -0.85 20.08
N LYS A 654 15.42 -0.01 20.65
CA LYS A 654 15.19 0.01 22.11
C LYS A 654 14.57 -1.28 22.63
N LEU A 655 13.67 -1.90 21.88
CA LEU A 655 13.18 -3.24 22.21
C LEU A 655 14.28 -4.30 22.09
N ILE A 656 15.14 -4.23 21.08
CA ILE A 656 16.29 -5.14 20.88
C ILE A 656 17.30 -4.99 22.02
N GLU A 657 17.62 -3.77 22.43
CA GLU A 657 18.50 -3.50 23.59
C GLU A 657 17.98 -4.18 24.87
N LYS A 658 16.65 -4.15 25.10
CA LYS A 658 16.03 -4.75 26.29
C LYS A 658 15.88 -6.28 26.20
N HIS A 659 15.46 -6.78 25.05
CA HIS A 659 14.99 -8.16 24.88
C HIS A 659 15.92 -9.06 24.05
N GLY A 660 17.00 -8.50 23.50
CA GLY A 660 17.91 -9.17 22.58
C GLY A 660 17.36 -9.27 21.16
N PHE A 661 18.16 -9.83 20.26
CA PHE A 661 17.84 -10.05 18.85
C PHE A 661 17.55 -11.52 18.56
N ALA A 662 16.59 -11.80 17.67
CA ALA A 662 16.38 -13.13 17.08
C ALA A 662 16.96 -13.19 15.67
N ASP A 663 17.79 -14.18 15.36
CA ASP A 663 18.35 -14.38 14.01
C ASP A 663 17.29 -14.78 12.97
N SER A 664 16.11 -15.22 13.42
CA SER A 664 14.95 -15.50 12.58
C SER A 664 13.74 -14.73 13.07
N LEU A 665 12.99 -14.13 12.12
CA LEU A 665 11.68 -13.54 12.39
C LEU A 665 10.56 -14.60 12.40
N PHE A 666 10.80 -15.79 11.86
CA PHE A 666 9.81 -16.86 11.81
C PHE A 666 9.64 -17.51 13.18
N PRO A 667 8.40 -17.55 13.70
CA PRO A 667 8.06 -18.37 14.85
C PRO A 667 8.52 -19.82 14.69
N SER A 668 9.15 -20.35 15.73
CA SER A 668 9.56 -21.74 15.82
C SER A 668 9.01 -22.39 17.08
N ASP A 669 8.94 -23.72 17.09
CA ASP A 669 8.58 -24.51 18.28
C ASP A 669 9.68 -24.49 19.37
N ASP A 670 10.75 -23.72 19.15
CA ASP A 670 11.78 -23.50 20.15
C ASP A 670 11.20 -22.69 21.33
N ALA A 671 11.45 -23.17 22.55
CA ALA A 671 11.05 -22.49 23.77
C ALA A 671 11.61 -21.05 23.89
N ASP A 672 12.64 -20.73 23.09
CA ASP A 672 13.28 -19.42 23.02
C ASP A 672 12.57 -18.40 22.11
N PHE A 673 11.64 -18.80 21.24
CA PHE A 673 10.94 -17.82 20.39
C PHE A 673 9.82 -17.11 21.17
N TYR A 674 8.93 -17.87 21.82
CA TYR A 674 7.79 -17.34 22.56
C TYR A 674 7.96 -17.46 24.08
N LYS A 675 7.46 -16.45 24.80
CA LYS A 675 7.09 -16.57 26.21
C LYS A 675 5.58 -16.65 26.33
N THR A 676 5.11 -17.36 27.35
CA THR A 676 3.69 -17.43 27.66
C THR A 676 3.34 -16.41 28.73
N VAL A 677 2.34 -15.58 28.47
CA VAL A 677 1.75 -14.65 29.43
C VAL A 677 0.37 -15.18 29.82
N VAL A 678 0.13 -15.38 31.11
CA VAL A 678 -1.19 -15.77 31.63
C VAL A 678 -2.00 -14.50 31.86
N ARG A 679 -3.16 -14.40 31.23
CA ARG A 679 -4.07 -13.27 31.33
C ARG A 679 -4.95 -13.37 32.59
N GLU A 680 -5.60 -12.26 32.94
CA GLU A 680 -6.50 -12.19 34.10
C GLU A 680 -7.65 -13.22 34.03
N ASN A 681 -8.17 -13.50 32.83
CA ASN A 681 -9.21 -14.51 32.59
C ASN A 681 -8.67 -15.97 32.60
N GLY A 682 -7.37 -16.17 32.87
CA GLY A 682 -6.71 -17.48 32.87
C GLY A 682 -6.25 -17.99 31.51
N SER A 683 -6.57 -17.28 30.41
CA SER A 683 -6.09 -17.65 29.07
C SER A 683 -4.57 -17.41 28.91
N MET A 684 -3.93 -18.22 28.07
CA MET A 684 -2.51 -18.11 27.78
C MET A 684 -2.30 -17.38 26.45
N GLN A 685 -1.40 -16.39 26.45
CA GLN A 685 -1.00 -15.64 25.28
C GLN A 685 0.46 -15.93 24.96
N LEU A 686 0.76 -16.27 23.70
CA LEU A 686 2.14 -16.35 23.21
C LEU A 686 2.64 -14.95 22.84
N VAL A 687 3.84 -14.62 23.29
CA VAL A 687 4.46 -13.29 23.11
C VAL A 687 5.89 -13.50 22.62
N PRO A 688 6.31 -12.93 21.47
CA PRO A 688 7.69 -13.05 21.02
C PRO A 688 8.67 -12.54 22.08
N ARG A 689 9.74 -13.28 22.35
CA ARG A 689 10.70 -12.96 23.41
C ARG A 689 11.71 -11.90 23.00
N LYS A 690 12.10 -11.84 21.73
CA LYS A 690 13.20 -10.99 21.25
C LYS A 690 12.67 -9.68 20.68
N GLY A 691 13.45 -8.61 20.80
CA GLY A 691 13.03 -7.25 20.51
C GLY A 691 12.59 -7.01 19.08
N ASN A 692 13.29 -7.58 18.08
CA ASN A 692 12.92 -7.46 16.67
C ASN A 692 11.62 -8.21 16.34
N THR A 693 11.45 -9.44 16.84
CA THR A 693 10.20 -10.21 16.70
C THR A 693 9.03 -9.57 17.43
N LEU A 694 9.29 -9.02 18.64
CA LEU A 694 8.28 -8.31 19.41
C LEU A 694 7.88 -7.01 18.70
N ALA A 695 8.83 -6.24 18.17
CA ALA A 695 8.54 -5.03 17.42
C ALA A 695 7.63 -5.30 16.22
N LEU A 696 7.92 -6.35 15.42
CA LEU A 696 7.06 -6.78 14.31
C LEU A 696 5.64 -7.11 14.78
N GLN A 697 5.50 -7.89 15.86
CA GLN A 697 4.19 -8.22 16.42
C GLN A 697 3.43 -6.97 16.91
N LEU A 698 4.11 -6.04 17.57
CA LEU A 698 3.49 -4.83 18.11
C LEU A 698 3.05 -3.87 17.00
N VAL A 699 3.82 -3.75 15.92
CA VAL A 699 3.46 -2.90 14.77
C VAL A 699 2.27 -3.49 14.01
N VAL A 700 2.28 -4.80 13.71
CA VAL A 700 1.14 -5.48 13.05
C VAL A 700 -0.13 -5.36 13.89
N ASN A 701 -0.04 -5.58 15.21
CA ASN A 701 -1.18 -5.40 16.11
C ASN A 701 -1.61 -3.93 16.18
N GLY A 702 -0.66 -2.99 16.18
CA GLY A 702 -0.94 -1.55 16.15
C GLY A 702 -1.77 -1.15 14.93
N MET A 703 -1.43 -1.65 13.73
CA MET A 703 -2.21 -1.42 12.50
C MET A 703 -3.66 -1.90 12.61
N LYS A 704 -3.90 -3.02 13.29
CA LYS A 704 -5.27 -3.53 13.53
C LYS A 704 -6.05 -2.68 14.54
N LEU A 705 -5.36 -2.08 15.51
CA LEU A 705 -5.98 -1.30 16.59
C LEU A 705 -6.28 0.15 16.18
N GLN A 706 -5.43 0.75 15.35
CA GLN A 706 -5.46 2.19 15.03
C GLN A 706 -6.73 2.59 14.25
N PRO A 707 -7.15 3.88 14.31
CA PRO A 707 -8.31 4.34 13.57
C PRO A 707 -8.03 4.39 12.05
N CYS A 708 -9.08 4.62 11.26
CA CYS A 708 -8.91 5.00 9.86
C CYS A 708 -8.23 6.38 9.75
N ASN A 709 -7.29 6.54 8.82
CA ASN A 709 -6.47 7.74 8.63
C ASN A 709 -5.79 8.24 9.92
N PRO A 710 -4.96 7.39 10.57
CA PRO A 710 -4.31 7.74 11.82
C PRO A 710 -3.27 8.85 11.63
N THR A 711 -3.07 9.64 12.68
CA THR A 711 -1.87 10.50 12.84
C THR A 711 -0.73 9.70 13.46
N PHE A 712 0.52 10.20 13.41
CA PHE A 712 1.67 9.56 14.07
C PHE A 712 1.41 9.30 15.56
N ALA A 713 0.79 10.26 16.25
CA ALA A 713 0.47 10.11 17.68
C ALA A 713 -0.54 8.98 17.91
N GLN A 714 -1.56 8.86 17.05
CA GLN A 714 -2.54 7.77 17.15
C GLN A 714 -1.92 6.41 16.82
N ALA A 715 -1.06 6.33 15.81
CA ALA A 715 -0.34 5.10 15.47
C ALA A 715 0.65 4.69 16.58
N ARG A 716 1.37 5.64 17.19
CA ARG A 716 2.16 5.42 18.41
C ARG A 716 1.30 4.85 19.52
N ASP A 717 0.19 5.51 19.82
CA ASP A 717 -0.70 5.09 20.91
C ASP A 717 -1.29 3.70 20.64
N ALA A 718 -1.54 3.35 19.37
CA ALA A 718 -1.98 2.01 18.96
C ALA A 718 -0.88 0.96 19.17
N ILE A 719 0.39 1.26 18.88
CA ILE A 719 1.53 0.36 19.17
C ILE A 719 1.71 0.15 20.68
N ILE A 720 1.56 1.20 21.48
CA ILE A 720 1.62 1.10 22.94
C ILE A 720 0.43 0.32 23.50
N ALA A 721 -0.77 0.51 22.94
CA ALA A 721 -1.95 -0.27 23.28
C ALA A 721 -1.79 -1.75 22.87
N ALA A 722 -1.12 -2.03 21.75
CA ALA A 722 -0.76 -3.39 21.35
C ALA A 722 0.16 -4.06 22.37
N ASP A 723 1.15 -3.34 22.92
CA ASP A 723 2.01 -3.87 23.99
C ASP A 723 1.20 -4.14 25.26
N LYS A 724 0.32 -3.21 25.64
CA LYS A 724 -0.60 -3.44 26.77
C LYS A 724 -1.44 -4.69 26.57
N ALA A 725 -2.00 -4.87 25.38
CA ALA A 725 -2.87 -5.98 25.08
C ALA A 725 -2.12 -7.32 25.00
N LEU A 726 -0.87 -7.32 24.52
CA LEU A 726 -0.07 -8.51 24.30
C LEU A 726 0.74 -8.94 25.53
N THR A 727 1.42 -7.98 26.19
CA THR A 727 2.40 -8.22 27.26
C THR A 727 1.89 -7.80 28.65
N GLY A 728 0.73 -7.15 28.73
CA GLY A 728 0.27 -6.49 29.95
C GLY A 728 0.91 -5.12 30.17
N GLY A 729 1.63 -4.58 29.17
CA GLY A 729 2.23 -3.24 29.23
C GLY A 729 3.65 -3.23 29.78
N GLU A 730 4.34 -4.37 29.72
CA GLU A 730 5.72 -4.55 30.22
C GLU A 730 6.71 -3.57 29.59
N ASN A 731 6.42 -3.05 28.39
CA ASN A 731 7.28 -2.16 27.64
C ASN A 731 6.76 -0.73 27.57
N LYS A 732 5.67 -0.40 28.27
CA LYS A 732 5.03 0.92 28.21
C LYS A 732 6.02 2.08 28.33
N CYS A 733 6.84 2.12 29.39
CA CYS A 733 7.77 3.23 29.60
C CYS A 733 8.94 3.22 28.61
N LEU A 734 9.41 2.04 28.18
CA LEU A 734 10.44 1.93 27.15
C LEU A 734 9.94 2.49 25.81
N LEU A 735 8.72 2.11 25.40
CA LEU A 735 8.11 2.58 24.17
C LEU A 735 7.89 4.09 24.20
N TRP A 736 7.32 4.62 25.29
CA TRP A 736 7.15 6.08 25.44
C TRP A 736 8.47 6.83 25.36
N ALA A 737 9.51 6.37 26.07
CA ALA A 737 10.83 6.99 26.01
C ALA A 737 11.44 6.92 24.60
N ALA A 738 11.27 5.81 23.89
CA ALA A 738 11.79 5.63 22.54
C ALA A 738 11.09 6.56 21.53
N PHE A 739 9.75 6.64 21.55
CA PHE A 739 9.01 7.58 20.71
C PHE A 739 9.33 9.04 21.05
N ALA A 740 9.41 9.38 22.35
CA ALA A 740 9.81 10.70 22.80
C ALA A 740 11.21 11.09 22.34
N SER A 741 12.15 10.14 22.25
CA SER A 741 13.53 10.39 21.79
C SER A 741 13.61 10.92 20.35
N ARG A 742 12.56 10.69 19.54
CA ARG A 742 12.42 11.19 18.17
C ARG A 742 11.29 12.22 18.03
N GLY A 743 10.95 12.91 19.13
CA GLY A 743 10.03 14.03 19.13
C GLY A 743 8.54 13.64 19.16
N LEU A 744 8.20 12.37 19.42
CA LEU A 744 6.81 11.90 19.47
C LEU A 744 6.35 11.56 20.90
N GLY A 745 6.71 12.39 21.87
CA GLY A 745 6.30 12.30 23.28
C GLY A 745 4.85 12.74 23.55
N THR A 746 4.43 12.74 24.81
CA THR A 746 3.06 13.09 25.25
C THR A 746 2.69 14.54 24.95
N ASP A 747 3.68 15.43 24.85
CA ASP A 747 3.54 16.84 24.53
C ASP A 747 3.80 17.17 23.05
N ALA A 748 3.93 16.15 22.19
CA ALA A 748 4.00 16.33 20.75
C ALA A 748 2.66 16.87 20.25
N LYS A 749 2.69 17.86 19.34
CA LYS A 749 1.47 18.56 18.90
C LYS A 749 1.36 18.57 17.39
N LYS A 750 0.16 18.33 16.89
CA LYS A 750 -0.25 18.70 15.53
C LYS A 750 -0.95 20.06 15.59
N LEU A 751 -0.45 21.07 14.88
CA LEU A 751 -1.12 22.38 14.79
C LEU A 751 -2.19 22.37 13.68
N GLY A 752 -3.33 23.02 13.95
CA GLY A 752 -4.58 22.85 13.18
C GLY A 752 -4.95 23.92 12.14
N PHE A 753 -4.10 24.91 11.83
CA PHE A 753 -4.44 25.94 10.84
C PHE A 753 -3.36 26.07 9.75
N ALA A 754 -3.79 25.93 8.50
CA ALA A 754 -3.15 26.17 7.19
C ALA A 754 -1.60 26.19 7.09
N THR A 755 -1.07 25.31 6.24
CA THR A 755 0.28 25.32 5.61
C THR A 755 1.53 25.14 6.47
N ARG A 756 1.45 24.47 7.65
CA ARG A 756 2.49 23.71 8.44
C ARG A 756 2.16 23.81 9.97
N PRO A 757 2.73 23.02 10.92
CA PRO A 757 3.02 21.57 10.97
C PRO A 757 3.10 20.95 12.43
N SER A 758 3.68 19.74 12.56
CA SER A 758 3.97 18.97 13.79
C SER A 758 5.08 19.55 14.70
N ILE A 759 4.89 19.62 16.02
CA ILE A 759 5.89 20.05 17.02
C ILE A 759 6.42 18.84 17.77
N ASN A 760 7.74 18.74 17.91
CA ASN A 760 8.40 17.74 18.75
C ASN A 760 7.92 17.83 20.20
N GLY A 761 7.56 16.67 20.76
CA GLY A 761 7.37 16.47 22.19
C GLY A 761 8.36 15.45 22.72
N PHE A 762 8.89 15.70 23.91
CA PHE A 762 9.90 14.85 24.55
C PHE A 762 9.44 14.33 25.92
N LYS A 763 8.24 14.71 26.38
CA LYS A 763 7.71 14.20 27.64
C LYS A 763 7.20 12.77 27.49
N VAL A 764 7.29 12.03 28.59
CA VAL A 764 6.70 10.70 28.76
C VAL A 764 5.53 10.82 29.75
N PRO A 765 4.69 9.78 29.92
CA PRO A 765 3.69 9.77 30.98
C PRO A 765 4.35 9.90 32.37
N PRO A 766 3.72 10.57 33.35
CA PRO A 766 4.31 10.79 34.67
C PRO A 766 4.77 9.51 35.39
N GLU A 767 4.10 8.38 35.14
CA GLU A 767 4.48 7.07 35.68
C GLU A 767 5.77 6.48 35.06
N CYS A 768 6.30 7.11 34.02
CA CYS A 768 7.50 6.71 33.30
C CYS A 768 8.66 7.74 33.43
N GLU A 769 8.46 8.81 34.21
CA GLU A 769 9.49 9.84 34.48
C GLU A 769 10.57 9.39 35.46
#